data_AF-A0A5N5CVE6-F1
#
_entry.id   AF-A0A5N5CVE6-F1
#
_cell.length_a   1.000
_cell.length_b   1.000
_cell.length_c   1.000
_cell.angle_alpha   90.00
_cell.angle_beta   90.00
_cell.angle_gamma   90.00
#
_symmetry.space_group_name_H-M   'P 1'
#
loop_
_entity.id
_entity.type
_entity.pdbx_description
1 polymer ?
#
loop_
_entity_poly.entity_id
_entity_poly.type
_entity_poly.pdbx_seq_one_letter_code
_entity_poly.pdbx_strand_id
1 'polypeptide(L)'
;MLISLARSWATTLSRNPRRFSTAATMARDYNAAVTALNTLQSNFAIVDAIRKSGLGMNKNAIPEMLEWFRKAGYEPSDFDRLKPIHIAGTKGKGSTSAFVSSILAQYHTAPASAPVPRKIGLYTSPHLKSVRERIQINNTPLSEEAFAKYFFEIWDRLEAAARAEGKDPSAPGTKPVYFRFLTIMALHAYLREGVDAAVIECGIGGEHDSTNVIVKPTVTAVTSLGIDHVAMLGGTLPEIAWHKAGIFKPGAAALSVPQSSPEAMQVLRDRAAEKGVELVEVPRHPDVDAIRLGLAADFQKTNASLAVAIAASHLRALGDTSMPASAKDISSWALPAEFRRGLEQVRWPGRCEIRREPGVAWHIDGAHTLDSIEVAGRWFAEEIAASSSASSTTTTSASSKPRILIFNQQTRDAASLARALYAALAAGAGAERHPFTHAVFTTNLTFQETGYKPDLVSVNTNADDVEKLAVQEALARTWSEIDSQTEVKVVRTIEEAVRYARGVAAEAKGVEEGEGEEVKVLITGSLHLVGGALEVLDIRSSNVVQAGLDLEQLCNVLVPAIGEVVQELIPASSPVNAREAEPAAAAAEAEEEEEEEEEEEEEEEEEEEEEEEEEEEEEEEEEEAVVSPPPTPEVAWSS
;
A
#
# COMPACT_ATOMS: atom_id res chain seq x y z
N MET A 1 -19.76 -33.85 -73.65
CA MET A 1 -18.50 -33.41 -73.01
C MET A 1 -18.89 -32.56 -71.82
N LEU A 2 -18.54 -33.01 -70.60
CA LEU A 2 -18.68 -32.31 -69.32
C LEU A 2 -20.13 -32.13 -68.82
N ILE A 3 -20.91 -33.20 -68.72
CA ILE A 3 -21.25 -33.80 -67.41
C ILE A 3 -19.97 -34.25 -66.66
N SER A 4 -19.47 -33.41 -65.73
CA SER A 4 -18.44 -33.84 -64.75
C SER A 4 -18.19 -32.89 -63.56
N LEU A 5 -18.94 -31.81 -63.32
CA LEU A 5 -18.52 -30.86 -62.26
C LEU A 5 -19.65 -30.16 -61.49
N ALA A 6 -20.84 -30.76 -61.43
CA ALA A 6 -21.91 -30.23 -60.58
C ALA A 6 -22.81 -31.37 -60.07
N ARG A 7 -22.35 -32.07 -59.01
CA ARG A 7 -23.16 -32.88 -58.07
C ARG A 7 -22.24 -33.64 -57.11
N SER A 8 -21.80 -32.96 -56.05
CA SER A 8 -21.39 -33.61 -54.80
C SER A 8 -21.56 -32.66 -53.63
N TRP A 9 -22.74 -32.07 -53.52
CA TRP A 9 -23.22 -31.36 -52.33
C TRP A 9 -24.63 -31.88 -52.05
N ALA A 10 -24.87 -32.25 -50.78
CA ALA A 10 -26.08 -32.87 -50.22
C ALA A 10 -26.21 -34.39 -50.36
N THR A 11 -25.61 -35.13 -49.42
CA THR A 11 -26.30 -36.08 -48.50
C THR A 11 -25.30 -37.02 -47.81
N THR A 12 -24.75 -36.60 -46.67
CA THR A 12 -24.36 -37.51 -45.58
C THR A 12 -24.45 -36.73 -44.26
N LEU A 13 -25.68 -36.53 -43.78
CA LEU A 13 -25.92 -36.24 -42.37
C LEU A 13 -25.86 -37.56 -41.59
N SER A 14 -25.34 -37.49 -40.37
CA SER A 14 -25.23 -38.55 -39.36
C SER A 14 -23.91 -39.34 -39.34
N ARG A 15 -22.91 -38.78 -38.63
CA ARG A 15 -22.35 -39.38 -37.40
C ARG A 15 -21.23 -38.51 -36.82
N ASN A 16 -21.42 -38.14 -35.55
CA ASN A 16 -20.45 -37.62 -34.59
C ASN A 16 -19.65 -36.34 -34.93
N PRO A 17 -20.07 -35.16 -34.44
CA PRO A 17 -19.09 -34.21 -33.96
C PRO A 17 -18.51 -34.79 -32.66
N ARG A 18 -17.22 -35.13 -32.69
CA ARG A 18 -16.42 -35.24 -31.48
C ARG A 18 -16.69 -33.99 -30.66
N ARG A 19 -17.15 -34.16 -29.42
CA ARG A 19 -17.19 -33.11 -28.41
C ARG A 19 -15.80 -32.48 -28.41
N PHE A 20 -15.66 -31.28 -28.97
CA PHE A 20 -14.57 -30.40 -28.59
C PHE A 20 -14.89 -29.98 -27.16
N SER A 21 -14.42 -30.80 -26.23
CA SER A 21 -14.19 -30.39 -24.87
C SER A 21 -13.07 -29.37 -24.91
N THR A 22 -13.43 -28.09 -24.99
CA THR A 22 -12.54 -27.00 -24.63
C THR A 22 -13.31 -26.06 -23.71
N ALA A 23 -13.71 -26.61 -22.56
CA ALA A 23 -13.55 -25.85 -21.33
C ALA A 23 -12.03 -25.76 -21.11
N ALA A 24 -11.36 -24.85 -21.83
CA ALA A 24 -10.10 -24.33 -21.35
C ALA A 24 -10.49 -23.59 -20.08
N THR A 25 -10.29 -24.23 -18.93
CA THR A 25 -10.37 -23.59 -17.63
C THR A 25 -9.54 -22.32 -17.74
N MET A 26 -10.19 -21.15 -17.72
CA MET A 26 -9.44 -19.90 -17.61
C MET A 26 -8.54 -20.06 -16.39
N ALA A 27 -7.24 -19.85 -16.57
CA ALA A 27 -6.29 -19.91 -15.47
C ALA A 27 -6.83 -19.02 -14.35
N ARG A 28 -7.00 -19.57 -13.14
CA ARG A 28 -7.51 -18.84 -11.97
C ARG A 28 -6.34 -18.23 -11.20
N ASP A 29 -5.47 -17.55 -11.93
CA ASP A 29 -4.27 -16.90 -11.43
C ASP A 29 -4.53 -15.42 -11.09
N TYR A 30 -3.49 -14.73 -10.63
CA TYR A 30 -3.55 -13.32 -10.26
C TYR A 30 -3.95 -12.42 -11.43
N ASN A 31 -3.42 -12.65 -12.63
CA ASN A 31 -3.72 -11.84 -13.80
C ASN A 31 -5.19 -11.97 -14.21
N ALA A 32 -5.75 -13.17 -14.14
CA ALA A 32 -7.18 -13.41 -14.38
C ALA A 32 -8.05 -12.71 -13.32
N ALA A 33 -7.65 -12.78 -12.04
CA ALA A 33 -8.33 -12.09 -10.96
C ALA A 33 -8.33 -10.56 -11.16
N VAL A 34 -7.18 -9.95 -11.47
CA VAL A 34 -7.07 -8.50 -11.74
C VAL A 34 -7.89 -8.10 -12.97
N THR A 35 -7.85 -8.90 -14.03
CA THR A 35 -8.63 -8.64 -15.25
C THR A 35 -10.13 -8.66 -14.96
N ALA A 36 -10.60 -9.66 -14.21
CA ALA A 36 -11.99 -9.74 -13.79
C ALA A 36 -12.38 -8.60 -12.84
N LEU A 37 -11.53 -8.27 -11.86
CA LEU A 37 -11.72 -7.15 -10.94
C LEU A 37 -11.89 -5.81 -11.69
N ASN A 38 -11.09 -5.57 -12.73
CA ASN A 38 -11.15 -4.35 -13.53
C ASN A 38 -12.48 -4.19 -14.28
N THR A 39 -13.21 -5.28 -14.55
CA THR A 39 -14.59 -5.20 -15.11
C THR A 39 -15.59 -4.56 -14.13
N LEU A 40 -15.26 -4.48 -12.84
CA LEU A 40 -16.10 -3.88 -11.80
C LEU A 40 -15.86 -2.37 -11.63
N GLN A 41 -14.94 -1.77 -12.41
CA GLN A 41 -14.71 -0.33 -12.40
C GLN A 41 -15.90 0.42 -13.04
N SER A 42 -16.31 1.52 -12.41
CA SER A 42 -17.31 2.41 -13.01
C SER A 42 -16.67 3.22 -14.13
N ASN A 43 -17.22 3.17 -15.33
CA ASN A 43 -16.71 3.93 -16.48
C ASN A 43 -16.79 5.44 -16.24
N PHE A 44 -15.88 6.21 -16.84
CA PHE A 44 -15.81 7.68 -16.75
C PHE A 44 -17.16 8.39 -16.88
N ALA A 45 -18.00 7.96 -17.84
CA ALA A 45 -19.31 8.57 -18.07
C ALA A 45 -20.27 8.42 -16.88
N ILE A 46 -20.20 7.31 -16.15
CA ILE A 46 -21.02 7.07 -14.94
C ILE A 46 -20.48 7.90 -13.78
N VAL A 47 -19.15 7.95 -13.61
CA VAL A 47 -18.49 8.76 -12.57
C VAL A 47 -18.76 10.25 -12.77
N ASP A 48 -18.68 10.73 -14.00
CA ASP A 48 -18.96 12.12 -14.37
C ASP A 48 -20.46 12.47 -14.22
N ALA A 49 -21.36 11.54 -14.56
CA ALA A 49 -22.79 11.71 -14.31
C ALA A 49 -23.12 11.80 -12.81
N ILE A 50 -22.52 10.95 -11.96
CA ILE A 50 -22.65 11.00 -10.50
C ILE A 50 -22.10 12.34 -9.95
N ARG A 51 -20.94 12.77 -10.46
CA ARG A 51 -20.32 14.05 -10.09
C ARG A 51 -21.21 15.24 -10.43
N LYS A 52 -21.95 15.17 -11.53
CA LYS A 52 -22.89 16.20 -12.00
C LYS A 52 -24.26 16.16 -11.33
N SER A 53 -24.70 14.99 -10.83
CA SER A 53 -26.03 14.83 -10.21
C SER A 53 -26.16 15.36 -8.78
N GLY A 54 -25.06 15.69 -8.10
CA GLY A 54 -25.07 16.28 -6.75
C GLY A 54 -25.38 15.30 -5.60
N LEU A 55 -25.45 15.86 -4.37
CA LEU A 55 -25.28 15.24 -3.03
C LEU A 55 -26.31 14.15 -2.60
N GLY A 56 -27.17 13.67 -3.50
CA GLY A 56 -28.38 12.93 -3.12
C GLY A 56 -28.29 11.40 -3.00
N MET A 57 -27.21 10.74 -3.41
CA MET A 57 -27.26 9.31 -3.78
C MET A 57 -26.51 8.31 -2.88
N ASN A 58 -26.51 8.46 -1.55
CA ASN A 58 -25.75 7.49 -0.73
C ASN A 58 -26.45 6.86 0.48
N LYS A 59 -27.73 7.14 0.72
CA LYS A 59 -28.47 6.52 1.85
C LYS A 59 -28.63 5.00 1.73
N ASN A 60 -28.67 4.49 0.50
CA ASN A 60 -28.78 3.05 0.23
C ASN A 60 -27.44 2.32 0.24
N ALA A 61 -26.29 3.03 0.34
CA ALA A 61 -25.01 2.34 0.20
C ALA A 61 -24.71 1.33 1.30
N ILE A 62 -25.05 1.64 2.56
CA ILE A 62 -24.88 0.66 3.64
C ILE A 62 -25.86 -0.50 3.49
N PRO A 63 -27.18 -0.29 3.29
CA PRO A 63 -28.10 -1.39 3.00
C PRO A 63 -27.66 -2.29 1.84
N GLU A 64 -27.19 -1.70 0.73
CA GLU A 64 -26.67 -2.46 -0.41
C GLU A 64 -25.37 -3.21 -0.07
N MET A 65 -24.47 -2.60 0.72
CA MET A 65 -23.25 -3.27 1.14
C MET A 65 -23.56 -4.47 2.05
N LEU A 66 -24.51 -4.33 2.96
CA LEU A 66 -24.99 -5.44 3.80
C LEU A 66 -25.61 -6.57 2.98
N GLU A 67 -26.34 -6.23 1.92
CA GLU A 67 -26.83 -7.23 0.95
C GLU A 67 -25.68 -7.97 0.27
N TRP A 68 -24.64 -7.26 -0.16
CA TRP A 68 -23.46 -7.89 -0.77
C TRP A 68 -22.71 -8.81 0.19
N PHE A 69 -22.55 -8.44 1.46
CA PHE A 69 -21.99 -9.33 2.47
C PHE A 69 -22.83 -10.58 2.67
N ARG A 70 -24.17 -10.44 2.75
CA ARG A 70 -25.06 -11.60 2.87
C ARG A 70 -24.91 -12.56 1.68
N LYS A 71 -24.82 -12.02 0.46
CA LYS A 71 -24.56 -12.81 -0.76
C LYS A 71 -23.19 -13.47 -0.77
N ALA A 72 -22.19 -12.85 -0.15
CA ALA A 72 -20.87 -13.43 0.07
C ALA A 72 -20.82 -14.43 1.25
N GLY A 73 -21.95 -14.63 1.94
CA GLY A 73 -22.07 -15.57 3.06
C GLY A 73 -21.62 -15.01 4.41
N TYR A 74 -21.74 -13.69 4.61
CA TYR A 74 -21.32 -13.01 5.84
C TYR A 74 -22.42 -12.16 6.45
N GLU A 75 -22.41 -12.08 7.78
CA GLU A 75 -23.13 -11.09 8.57
C GLU A 75 -22.13 -10.10 9.23
N PRO A 76 -22.53 -8.85 9.52
CA PRO A 76 -21.63 -7.86 10.10
C PRO A 76 -20.93 -8.29 11.40
N SER A 77 -21.58 -9.11 12.21
CA SER A 77 -21.02 -9.64 13.47
C SER A 77 -19.85 -10.60 13.26
N ASP A 78 -19.72 -11.22 12.09
CA ASP A 78 -18.59 -12.11 11.79
C ASP A 78 -17.25 -11.36 11.85
N PHE A 79 -17.29 -10.05 11.56
CA PHE A 79 -16.11 -9.19 11.55
C PHE A 79 -15.72 -8.67 12.95
N ASP A 80 -16.56 -8.87 13.98
CA ASP A 80 -16.23 -8.47 15.37
C ASP A 80 -14.99 -9.23 15.88
N ARG A 81 -14.72 -10.43 15.34
CA ARG A 81 -13.56 -11.24 15.73
C ARG A 81 -12.22 -10.68 15.24
N LEU A 82 -12.25 -9.82 14.21
CA LEU A 82 -11.07 -9.14 13.65
C LEU A 82 -10.63 -7.92 14.48
N LYS A 83 -11.29 -7.67 15.63
CA LYS A 83 -11.08 -6.51 16.52
C LYS A 83 -10.80 -5.20 15.75
N PRO A 84 -11.73 -4.75 14.88
CA PRO A 84 -11.39 -3.76 13.87
C PRO A 84 -11.01 -2.40 14.45
N ILE A 85 -10.01 -1.75 13.84
CA ILE A 85 -9.69 -0.34 14.02
C ILE A 85 -10.16 0.41 12.78
N HIS A 86 -11.04 1.40 12.91
CA HIS A 86 -11.68 2.05 11.77
C HIS A 86 -11.23 3.51 11.63
N ILE A 87 -10.64 3.88 10.49
CA ILE A 87 -9.98 5.18 10.29
C ILE A 87 -10.61 5.93 9.11
N ALA A 88 -11.16 7.10 9.39
CA ALA A 88 -11.67 8.06 8.41
C ALA A 88 -10.84 9.35 8.42
N GLY A 89 -11.03 10.21 7.42
CA GLY A 89 -10.27 11.46 7.29
C GLY A 89 -10.10 11.91 5.84
N THR A 90 -9.70 13.17 5.63
CA THR A 90 -9.37 13.65 4.28
C THR A 90 -7.91 13.39 3.97
N LYS A 91 -7.00 13.78 4.87
CA LYS A 91 -5.54 13.64 4.74
C LYS A 91 -4.97 12.87 5.92
N GLY A 92 -3.97 12.03 5.66
CA GLY A 92 -3.30 11.26 6.72
C GLY A 92 -3.88 9.87 7.02
N LYS A 93 -5.05 9.49 6.48
CA LYS A 93 -5.66 8.17 6.70
C LYS A 93 -4.70 6.99 6.47
N GLY A 94 -4.16 6.87 5.25
CA GLY A 94 -3.19 5.83 4.91
C GLY A 94 -1.93 5.87 5.78
N SER A 95 -1.36 7.05 6.03
CA SER A 95 -0.18 7.20 6.90
C SER A 95 -0.46 6.81 8.35
N THR A 96 -1.58 7.24 8.93
CA THR A 96 -2.01 6.83 10.28
C THR A 96 -2.26 5.33 10.33
N SER A 97 -2.92 4.75 9.31
CA SER A 97 -3.17 3.31 9.25
C SER A 97 -1.86 2.51 9.18
N ALA A 98 -0.89 2.98 8.39
CA ALA A 98 0.45 2.40 8.30
C ALA A 98 1.21 2.50 9.62
N PHE A 99 1.19 3.65 10.31
CA PHE A 99 1.79 3.79 11.63
C PHE A 99 1.15 2.83 12.65
N VAL A 100 -0.19 2.74 12.68
CA VAL A 100 -0.89 1.81 13.59
C VAL A 100 -0.49 0.36 13.31
N SER A 101 -0.54 -0.07 12.05
CA SER A 101 -0.16 -1.43 11.65
C SER A 101 1.31 -1.73 11.96
N SER A 102 2.20 -0.76 11.73
CA SER A 102 3.62 -0.87 12.07
C SER A 102 3.86 -1.00 13.57
N ILE A 103 3.19 -0.19 14.41
CA ILE A 103 3.28 -0.27 15.87
C ILE A 103 2.77 -1.63 16.37
N LEU A 104 1.58 -2.05 15.93
CA LEU A 104 0.98 -3.31 16.39
C LEU A 104 1.83 -4.52 15.97
N ALA A 105 2.44 -4.48 14.78
CA ALA A 105 3.34 -5.53 14.34
C ALA A 105 4.56 -5.71 15.27
N GLN A 106 5.01 -4.67 15.98
CA GLN A 106 6.15 -4.79 16.92
C GLN A 106 5.87 -5.71 18.12
N TYR A 107 4.63 -6.17 18.30
CA TYR A 107 4.22 -7.09 19.37
C TYR A 107 4.20 -8.56 18.93
N HIS A 108 4.59 -8.88 17.69
CA HIS A 108 4.52 -10.25 17.16
C HIS A 108 5.39 -11.26 17.91
N THR A 109 6.42 -10.84 18.65
CA THR A 109 7.32 -11.69 19.46
C THR A 109 6.92 -11.80 20.93
N ALA A 110 5.79 -11.21 21.36
CA ALA A 110 5.36 -11.31 22.75
C ALA A 110 5.17 -12.79 23.20
N PRO A 111 4.98 -13.10 24.49
CA PRO A 111 4.55 -14.44 24.92
C PRO A 111 3.11 -14.74 24.47
N ALA A 112 2.78 -15.97 24.08
CA ALA A 112 1.45 -16.35 23.56
C ALA A 112 0.29 -15.92 24.47
N SER A 113 0.52 -15.87 25.79
CA SER A 113 -0.44 -15.43 26.81
C SER A 113 -0.66 -13.91 26.88
N ALA A 114 0.14 -13.10 26.17
CA ALA A 114 0.01 -11.64 26.20
C ALA A 114 -1.24 -11.18 25.43
N PRO A 115 -2.02 -10.21 25.96
CA PRO A 115 -3.25 -9.73 25.33
C PRO A 115 -2.96 -8.76 24.17
N VAL A 116 -2.13 -9.20 23.21
CA VAL A 116 -1.65 -8.41 22.06
C VAL A 116 -1.85 -9.19 20.76
N PRO A 117 -2.12 -8.51 19.64
CA PRO A 117 -2.40 -9.19 18.38
C PRO A 117 -1.10 -9.69 17.71
N ARG A 118 -1.15 -10.83 17.01
CA ARG A 118 -0.01 -11.44 16.31
C ARG A 118 -0.06 -11.24 14.81
N LYS A 119 -1.25 -11.37 14.23
CA LYS A 119 -1.49 -11.24 12.80
C LYS A 119 -2.35 -10.00 12.54
N ILE A 120 -1.74 -8.99 11.93
CA ILE A 120 -2.34 -7.68 11.72
C ILE A 120 -2.77 -7.52 10.26
N GLY A 121 -4.06 -7.35 10.03
CA GLY A 121 -4.59 -6.97 8.72
C GLY A 121 -4.53 -5.46 8.52
N LEU A 122 -4.18 -5.00 7.31
CA LEU A 122 -4.20 -3.58 6.95
C LEU A 122 -4.92 -3.40 5.61
N TYR A 123 -6.13 -2.84 5.65
CA TYR A 123 -6.92 -2.49 4.46
C TYR A 123 -6.82 -1.00 4.15
N THR A 124 -6.23 -0.65 3.00
CA THR A 124 -5.97 0.75 2.61
C THR A 124 -6.37 1.07 1.16
N SER A 125 -6.45 2.38 0.85
CA SER A 125 -6.71 2.81 -0.52
C SER A 125 -6.21 4.23 -0.85
N PRO A 126 -5.93 4.53 -2.13
CA PRO A 126 -5.72 3.56 -3.22
C PRO A 126 -4.35 2.87 -3.13
N HIS A 127 -4.08 1.94 -4.04
CA HIS A 127 -2.73 1.39 -4.25
C HIS A 127 -1.88 2.31 -5.13
N LEU A 128 -0.56 2.12 -5.12
CA LEU A 128 0.41 2.77 -5.98
C LEU A 128 0.89 1.89 -7.14
N LYS A 129 1.31 0.64 -6.89
CA LYS A 129 1.90 -0.24 -7.91
C LYS A 129 1.08 -1.50 -8.17
N SER A 130 0.52 -2.10 -7.12
CA SER A 130 -0.23 -3.36 -7.19
C SER A 130 -1.51 -3.31 -6.37
N VAL A 131 -2.60 -3.93 -6.86
CA VAL A 131 -3.85 -4.00 -6.08
C VAL A 131 -3.71 -4.74 -4.76
N ARG A 132 -2.72 -5.63 -4.65
CA ARG A 132 -2.37 -6.36 -3.43
C ARG A 132 -1.99 -5.42 -2.29
N GLU A 133 -1.44 -4.23 -2.57
CA GLU A 133 -1.08 -3.24 -1.55
C GLU A 133 -2.27 -2.80 -0.68
N ARG A 134 -3.50 -2.96 -1.18
CA ARG A 134 -4.72 -2.62 -0.45
C ARG A 134 -5.05 -3.62 0.64
N ILE A 135 -4.57 -4.86 0.56
CA ILE A 135 -4.88 -5.94 1.49
C ILE A 135 -3.55 -6.51 1.95
N GLN A 136 -3.11 -6.09 3.14
CA GLN A 136 -1.84 -6.53 3.70
C GLN A 136 -2.08 -7.32 4.98
N ILE A 137 -1.16 -8.25 5.25
CA ILE A 137 -1.05 -8.97 6.51
C ILE A 137 0.38 -8.78 7.01
N ASN A 138 0.54 -8.35 8.26
CA ASN A 138 1.84 -8.03 8.87
C ASN A 138 2.67 -7.07 8.00
N ASN A 139 2.03 -6.00 7.51
CA ASN A 139 2.62 -4.98 6.61
C ASN A 139 3.16 -5.51 5.28
N THR A 140 2.77 -6.74 4.90
CA THR A 140 3.13 -7.35 3.62
C THR A 140 1.86 -7.52 2.77
N PRO A 141 1.83 -7.00 1.52
CA PRO A 141 0.74 -7.28 0.59
C PRO A 141 0.50 -8.78 0.43
N LEU A 142 -0.75 -9.19 0.23
CA LEU A 142 -1.04 -10.58 -0.13
C LEU A 142 -0.13 -11.04 -1.29
N SER A 143 0.24 -12.33 -1.29
CA SER A 143 0.87 -12.96 -2.45
C SER A 143 -0.09 -12.97 -3.65
N GLU A 144 0.44 -13.22 -4.84
CA GLU A 144 -0.39 -13.32 -6.05
C GLU A 144 -1.36 -14.50 -5.98
N GLU A 145 -0.90 -15.61 -5.41
CA GLU A 145 -1.66 -16.84 -5.17
C GLU A 145 -2.76 -16.60 -4.14
N ALA A 146 -2.44 -16.00 -2.99
CA ALA A 146 -3.42 -15.68 -1.95
C ALA A 146 -4.46 -14.69 -2.46
N PHE A 147 -4.04 -13.66 -3.19
CA PHE A 147 -4.97 -12.70 -3.80
C PHE A 147 -5.91 -13.40 -4.79
N ALA A 148 -5.38 -14.22 -5.71
CA ALA A 148 -6.19 -14.96 -6.66
C ALA A 148 -7.18 -15.89 -5.96
N LYS A 149 -6.73 -16.66 -4.97
CA LYS A 149 -7.56 -17.54 -4.13
C LYS A 149 -8.74 -16.78 -3.53
N TYR A 150 -8.50 -15.73 -2.76
CA TYR A 150 -9.56 -14.98 -2.08
C TYR A 150 -10.47 -14.20 -3.02
N PHE A 151 -9.93 -13.70 -4.13
CA PHE A 151 -10.74 -13.08 -5.18
C PHE A 151 -11.77 -14.08 -5.71
N PHE A 152 -11.30 -15.27 -6.06
CA PHE A 152 -12.09 -16.31 -6.70
C PHE A 152 -13.07 -17.00 -5.74
N GLU A 153 -12.75 -17.13 -4.45
CA GLU A 153 -13.69 -17.56 -3.42
C GLU A 153 -14.89 -16.60 -3.32
N ILE A 154 -14.66 -15.28 -3.27
CA ILE A 154 -15.75 -14.29 -3.24
C ILE A 154 -16.50 -14.22 -4.57
N TRP A 155 -15.77 -14.26 -5.68
CA TRP A 155 -16.37 -14.24 -7.01
C TRP A 155 -17.37 -15.38 -7.20
N ASP A 156 -16.99 -16.61 -6.85
CA ASP A 156 -17.84 -17.79 -7.00
C ASP A 156 -19.07 -17.73 -6.08
N ARG A 157 -18.92 -17.25 -4.83
CA ARG A 157 -20.06 -17.07 -3.91
C ARG A 157 -21.08 -16.08 -4.46
N LEU A 158 -20.62 -14.96 -5.02
CA LEU A 158 -21.50 -13.97 -5.65
C LEU A 158 -22.18 -14.53 -6.90
N GLU A 159 -21.48 -15.32 -7.71
CA GLU A 159 -22.09 -16.00 -8.85
C GLU A 159 -23.14 -17.03 -8.40
N ALA A 160 -22.87 -17.81 -7.36
CA ALA A 160 -23.82 -18.76 -6.80
C ALA A 160 -25.08 -18.05 -6.28
N ALA A 161 -24.92 -16.93 -5.58
CA ALA A 161 -26.05 -16.10 -5.13
C ALA A 161 -26.88 -15.57 -6.31
N ALA A 162 -26.23 -15.11 -7.38
CA ALA A 162 -26.94 -14.67 -8.59
C ALA A 162 -27.73 -15.82 -9.25
N ARG A 163 -27.15 -17.02 -9.35
CA ARG A 163 -27.84 -18.21 -9.86
C ARG A 163 -29.05 -18.58 -9.01
N ALA A 164 -28.91 -18.53 -7.68
CA ALA A 164 -30.00 -18.81 -6.74
C ALA A 164 -31.17 -17.81 -6.88
N GLU A 165 -30.89 -16.57 -7.26
CA GLU A 165 -31.89 -15.54 -7.60
C GLU A 165 -32.46 -15.68 -9.03
N GLY A 166 -32.05 -16.69 -9.80
CA GLY A 166 -32.46 -16.88 -11.20
C GLY A 166 -31.87 -15.86 -12.17
N LYS A 167 -30.75 -15.22 -11.81
CA LYS A 167 -30.04 -14.24 -12.64
C LYS A 167 -28.85 -14.88 -13.33
N ASP A 168 -28.50 -14.37 -14.51
CA ASP A 168 -27.24 -14.68 -15.18
C ASP A 168 -26.07 -14.05 -14.40
N PRO A 169 -25.11 -14.83 -13.87
CA PRO A 169 -23.97 -14.31 -13.11
C PRO A 169 -23.05 -13.37 -13.89
N SER A 170 -23.11 -13.39 -15.22
CA SER A 170 -22.36 -12.46 -16.07
C SER A 170 -23.11 -11.14 -16.30
N ALA A 171 -24.38 -11.04 -15.91
CA ALA A 171 -25.17 -9.84 -16.09
C ALA A 171 -24.67 -8.68 -15.19
N PRO A 172 -24.76 -7.42 -15.66
CA PRO A 172 -24.45 -6.25 -14.85
C PRO A 172 -25.25 -6.21 -13.54
N GLY A 173 -24.62 -5.75 -12.46
CA GLY A 173 -25.27 -5.60 -11.15
C GLY A 173 -25.45 -6.90 -10.37
N THR A 174 -24.85 -8.01 -10.80
CA THR A 174 -24.74 -9.25 -10.00
C THR A 174 -23.53 -9.28 -9.07
N LYS A 175 -22.64 -8.31 -9.22
CA LYS A 175 -21.45 -8.12 -8.39
C LYS A 175 -21.37 -6.66 -7.92
N PRO A 176 -20.81 -6.41 -6.73
CA PRO A 176 -20.59 -5.06 -6.26
C PRO A 176 -19.54 -4.35 -7.12
N VAL A 177 -19.60 -3.01 -7.14
CA VAL A 177 -18.58 -2.18 -7.79
C VAL A 177 -17.21 -2.36 -7.13
N TYR A 178 -16.14 -2.07 -7.89
CA TYR A 178 -14.74 -2.31 -7.56
C TYR A 178 -14.37 -2.17 -6.06
N PHE A 179 -14.64 -1.00 -5.46
CA PHE A 179 -14.26 -0.76 -4.07
C PHE A 179 -15.04 -1.62 -3.06
N ARG A 180 -16.34 -1.83 -3.31
CA ARG A 180 -17.19 -2.70 -2.48
C ARG A 180 -16.74 -4.15 -2.57
N PHE A 181 -16.38 -4.62 -3.76
CA PHE A 181 -15.82 -5.97 -3.94
C PHE A 181 -14.53 -6.15 -3.12
N LEU A 182 -13.59 -5.22 -3.23
CA LEU A 182 -12.33 -5.27 -2.48
C LEU A 182 -12.52 -5.21 -0.97
N THR A 183 -13.50 -4.44 -0.47
CA THR A 183 -13.83 -4.43 0.96
C THR A 183 -14.31 -5.80 1.43
N ILE A 184 -15.17 -6.48 0.66
CA ILE A 184 -15.63 -7.84 0.99
C ILE A 184 -14.44 -8.81 0.97
N MET A 185 -13.63 -8.76 -0.09
CA MET A 185 -12.46 -9.61 -0.25
C MET A 185 -11.43 -9.42 0.88
N ALA A 186 -11.18 -8.18 1.31
CA ALA A 186 -10.25 -7.90 2.40
C ALA A 186 -10.70 -8.52 3.73
N LEU A 187 -11.97 -8.30 4.12
CA LEU A 187 -12.51 -8.89 5.34
C LEU A 187 -12.57 -10.41 5.26
N HIS A 188 -12.90 -10.96 4.09
CA HIS A 188 -12.85 -12.39 3.84
C HIS A 188 -11.44 -12.97 4.01
N ALA A 189 -10.43 -12.36 3.37
CA ALA A 189 -9.04 -12.79 3.50
C ALA A 189 -8.59 -12.77 4.97
N TYR A 190 -8.88 -11.70 5.71
CA TYR A 190 -8.53 -11.61 7.14
C TYR A 190 -9.19 -12.70 8.00
N LEU A 191 -10.45 -13.03 7.73
CA LEU A 191 -11.12 -14.15 8.41
C LEU A 191 -10.50 -15.50 8.05
N ARG A 192 -10.13 -15.71 6.79
CA ARG A 192 -9.52 -16.97 6.31
C ARG A 192 -8.08 -17.15 6.81
N GLU A 193 -7.38 -16.04 7.03
CA GLU A 193 -5.98 -16.00 7.47
C GLU A 193 -5.83 -15.97 8.98
N GLY A 194 -6.93 -15.89 9.75
CA GLY A 194 -6.86 -15.83 11.22
C GLY A 194 -6.25 -14.52 11.73
N VAL A 195 -6.58 -13.38 11.11
CA VAL A 195 -6.14 -12.07 11.57
C VAL A 195 -6.77 -11.72 12.92
N ASP A 196 -5.94 -11.32 13.90
CA ASP A 196 -6.36 -10.95 15.25
C ASP A 196 -6.92 -9.52 15.32
N ALA A 197 -6.29 -8.61 14.56
CA ALA A 197 -6.62 -7.20 14.54
C ALA A 197 -6.54 -6.65 13.10
N ALA A 198 -7.59 -5.97 12.65
CA ALA A 198 -7.64 -5.38 11.31
C ALA A 198 -7.73 -3.85 11.36
N VAL A 199 -6.74 -3.17 10.80
CA VAL A 199 -6.74 -1.72 10.56
C VAL A 199 -7.44 -1.43 9.23
N ILE A 200 -8.58 -0.76 9.29
CA ILE A 200 -9.46 -0.54 8.14
C ILE A 200 -9.55 0.96 7.83
N GLU A 201 -9.00 1.37 6.69
CA GLU A 201 -9.13 2.72 6.15
C GLU A 201 -10.46 2.86 5.37
N CYS A 202 -11.23 3.90 5.67
CA CYS A 202 -12.35 4.33 4.83
C CYS A 202 -11.86 4.79 3.46
N GLY A 203 -12.56 4.41 2.39
CA GLY A 203 -12.30 4.92 1.05
C GLY A 203 -12.71 6.40 0.91
N ILE A 204 -14.03 6.65 0.94
CA ILE A 204 -14.60 7.99 0.78
C ILE A 204 -15.74 8.19 1.79
N GLY A 205 -15.71 9.33 2.49
CA GLY A 205 -16.74 9.63 3.48
C GLY A 205 -16.45 8.97 4.82
N GLY A 206 -17.39 8.19 5.31
CA GLY A 206 -17.40 7.52 6.62
C GLY A 206 -18.78 6.89 6.84
N GLU A 207 -19.81 7.71 7.10
CA GLU A 207 -21.21 7.29 7.30
C GLU A 207 -21.71 6.32 6.23
N HIS A 208 -21.40 6.59 4.96
CA HIS A 208 -21.84 5.80 3.81
C HIS A 208 -20.68 5.11 3.09
N ASP A 209 -19.52 4.98 3.76
CA ASP A 209 -18.39 4.25 3.20
C ASP A 209 -18.66 2.74 3.23
N SER A 210 -18.13 1.99 2.26
CA SER A 210 -18.35 0.54 2.16
C SER A 210 -17.79 -0.23 3.37
N THR A 211 -16.80 0.34 4.06
CA THR A 211 -16.21 -0.22 5.27
C THR A 211 -17.08 0.00 6.52
N ASN A 212 -18.05 0.92 6.49
CA ASN A 212 -18.92 1.23 7.63
C ASN A 212 -20.02 0.19 7.90
N VAL A 213 -19.82 -1.03 7.39
CA VAL A 213 -20.49 -2.25 7.85
C VAL A 213 -19.91 -2.78 9.17
N ILE A 214 -18.73 -2.32 9.57
CA ILE A 214 -18.09 -2.68 10.83
C ILE A 214 -18.94 -2.14 11.99
N VAL A 215 -19.51 -3.03 12.80
CA VAL A 215 -20.45 -2.66 13.86
C VAL A 215 -19.79 -2.47 15.23
N LYS A 216 -18.76 -3.27 15.57
CA LYS A 216 -18.02 -3.16 16.84
C LYS A 216 -16.50 -3.00 16.64
N PRO A 217 -16.04 -1.85 16.13
CA PRO A 217 -14.61 -1.54 16.16
C PRO A 217 -14.15 -1.33 17.60
N THR A 218 -12.87 -1.60 17.89
CA THR A 218 -12.27 -1.23 19.19
C THR A 218 -11.98 0.27 19.26
N VAL A 219 -11.62 0.87 18.12
CA VAL A 219 -11.23 2.28 17.99
C VAL A 219 -11.76 2.82 16.67
N THR A 220 -12.24 4.06 16.72
CA THR A 220 -12.65 4.84 15.55
C THR A 220 -11.88 6.16 15.57
N ALA A 221 -11.28 6.55 14.44
CA ALA A 221 -10.44 7.73 14.38
C ALA A 221 -10.69 8.59 13.15
N VAL A 222 -10.66 9.91 13.33
CA VAL A 222 -10.76 10.89 12.24
C VAL A 222 -9.44 11.66 12.13
N THR A 223 -8.72 11.46 11.02
CA THR A 223 -7.51 12.22 10.69
C THR A 223 -7.86 13.65 10.21
N SER A 224 -6.86 14.43 9.79
CA SER A 224 -7.09 15.81 9.33
C SER A 224 -8.14 15.90 8.22
N LEU A 225 -9.04 16.85 8.39
CA LEU A 225 -10.10 17.20 7.45
C LEU A 225 -9.62 18.32 6.52
N GLY A 226 -10.08 18.23 5.28
CA GLY A 226 -9.80 19.18 4.22
C GLY A 226 -10.88 19.06 3.16
N ILE A 227 -11.00 20.06 2.29
CA ILE A 227 -11.96 20.05 1.20
C ILE A 227 -11.51 19.03 0.14
N ASP A 228 -12.26 17.95 0.00
CA ASP A 228 -12.08 16.98 -1.07
C ASP A 228 -13.42 16.30 -1.39
N HIS A 229 -13.54 15.74 -2.59
CA HIS A 229 -14.75 15.04 -3.04
C HIS A 229 -16.06 15.84 -2.87
N VAL A 230 -16.03 17.14 -3.18
CA VAL A 230 -17.15 18.08 -2.99
C VAL A 230 -18.50 17.55 -3.51
N ALA A 231 -18.50 16.88 -4.67
CA ALA A 231 -19.72 16.32 -5.26
C ALA A 231 -20.39 15.25 -4.39
N MET A 232 -19.63 14.54 -3.55
CA MET A 232 -20.12 13.45 -2.69
C MET A 232 -20.27 13.85 -1.22
N LEU A 233 -19.41 14.74 -0.70
CA LEU A 233 -19.30 15.00 0.74
C LEU A 233 -19.77 16.39 1.17
N GLY A 234 -20.09 17.27 0.21
CA GLY A 234 -20.42 18.67 0.49
C GLY A 234 -19.27 19.62 0.21
N GLY A 235 -19.59 20.91 0.15
CA GLY A 235 -18.63 21.98 -0.16
C GLY A 235 -17.94 22.57 1.07
N THR A 236 -18.28 22.11 2.27
CA THR A 236 -17.84 22.71 3.53
C THR A 236 -17.19 21.69 4.47
N LEU A 237 -16.26 22.15 5.33
CA LEU A 237 -15.62 21.28 6.32
C LEU A 237 -16.63 20.67 7.32
N PRO A 238 -17.69 21.36 7.79
CA PRO A 238 -18.74 20.75 8.61
C PRO A 238 -19.48 19.59 7.93
N GLU A 239 -19.82 19.69 6.64
CA GLU A 239 -20.47 18.59 5.90
C GLU A 239 -19.54 17.38 5.79
N ILE A 240 -18.26 17.63 5.50
CA ILE A 240 -17.24 16.58 5.44
C ILE A 240 -17.05 15.94 6.82
N ALA A 241 -16.99 16.73 7.89
CA ALA A 241 -16.90 16.25 9.27
C ALA A 241 -18.08 15.36 9.64
N TRP A 242 -19.30 15.73 9.26
CA TRP A 242 -20.50 14.93 9.50
C TRP A 242 -20.39 13.53 8.91
N HIS A 243 -19.96 13.45 7.64
CA HIS A 243 -19.73 12.18 6.97
C HIS A 243 -18.64 11.37 7.66
N LYS A 244 -17.52 12.01 8.03
CA LYS A 244 -16.34 11.34 8.60
C LYS A 244 -16.62 10.77 9.99
N ALA A 245 -17.33 11.53 10.83
CA ALA A 245 -17.77 11.10 12.15
C ALA A 245 -18.82 9.97 12.13
N GLY A 246 -19.38 9.62 10.96
CA GLY A 246 -20.33 8.52 10.84
C GLY A 246 -19.76 7.13 11.17
N ILE A 247 -18.44 7.02 11.28
CA ILE A 247 -17.78 5.79 11.73
C ILE A 247 -17.77 5.62 13.25
N PHE A 248 -18.06 6.66 14.05
CA PHE A 248 -18.07 6.53 15.49
C PHE A 248 -19.13 5.51 15.95
N LYS A 249 -18.74 4.59 16.83
CA LYS A 249 -19.61 3.51 17.34
C LYS A 249 -19.56 3.42 18.87
N PRO A 250 -20.70 3.14 19.53
CA PRO A 250 -20.74 2.84 20.96
C PRO A 250 -19.74 1.73 21.34
N GLY A 251 -19.09 1.88 22.50
CA GLY A 251 -18.11 0.91 22.99
C GLY A 251 -16.73 1.00 22.36
N ALA A 252 -16.55 1.82 21.31
CA ALA A 252 -15.25 2.10 20.72
C ALA A 252 -14.67 3.42 21.28
N ALA A 253 -13.35 3.53 21.36
CA ALA A 253 -12.72 4.84 21.54
C ALA A 253 -12.99 5.70 20.29
N ALA A 254 -13.38 6.97 20.46
CA ALA A 254 -13.57 7.93 19.38
C ALA A 254 -12.46 8.99 19.45
N LEU A 255 -11.60 9.03 18.45
CA LEU A 255 -10.39 9.86 18.43
C LEU A 255 -10.41 10.80 17.22
N SER A 256 -9.84 12.00 17.38
CA SER A 256 -9.55 12.90 16.26
C SER A 256 -8.30 13.71 16.54
N VAL A 257 -7.58 14.09 15.49
CA VAL A 257 -6.63 15.20 15.60
C VAL A 257 -7.38 16.53 15.77
N PRO A 258 -6.74 17.58 16.32
CA PRO A 258 -7.25 18.94 16.23
C PRO A 258 -7.52 19.30 14.76
N GLN A 259 -8.71 19.81 14.48
CA GLN A 259 -9.07 20.25 13.13
C GLN A 259 -8.86 21.76 13.00
N SER A 260 -8.46 22.21 11.81
CA SER A 260 -8.21 23.63 11.51
C SER A 260 -9.48 24.49 11.58
N SER A 261 -10.65 23.90 11.35
CA SER A 261 -11.96 24.55 11.50
C SER A 261 -12.58 24.19 12.85
N PRO A 262 -12.85 25.17 13.73
CA PRO A 262 -13.60 24.96 14.96
C PRO A 262 -15.01 24.39 14.72
N GLU A 263 -15.66 24.79 13.63
CA GLU A 263 -16.99 24.30 13.25
C GLU A 263 -16.94 22.81 12.87
N ALA A 264 -15.90 22.38 12.15
CA ALA A 264 -15.69 20.97 11.84
C ALA A 264 -15.44 20.16 13.12
N MET A 265 -14.60 20.67 14.04
CA MET A 265 -14.41 20.04 15.37
C MET A 265 -15.73 19.91 16.14
N GLN A 266 -16.57 20.95 16.12
CA GLN A 266 -17.85 20.92 16.82
C GLN A 266 -18.77 19.84 16.24
N VAL A 267 -18.83 19.70 14.91
CA VAL A 267 -19.60 18.61 14.28
C VAL A 267 -19.08 17.24 14.69
N LEU A 268 -17.75 17.03 14.78
CA LEU A 268 -17.22 15.76 15.27
C LEU A 268 -17.68 15.48 16.71
N ARG A 269 -17.67 16.48 17.60
CA ARG A 269 -18.13 16.35 18.99
C ARG A 269 -19.63 16.06 19.07
N ASP A 270 -20.45 16.78 18.31
CA ASP A 270 -21.90 16.59 18.28
C ASP A 270 -22.27 15.19 17.78
N ARG A 271 -21.53 14.69 16.78
CA ARG A 271 -21.71 13.35 16.23
C ARG A 271 -21.26 12.25 17.18
N ALA A 272 -20.14 12.45 17.88
CA ALA A 272 -19.73 11.53 18.95
C ALA A 272 -20.80 11.44 20.04
N ALA A 273 -21.35 12.59 20.47
CA ALA A 273 -22.45 12.64 21.44
C ALA A 273 -23.74 11.96 20.91
N GLU A 274 -24.11 12.17 19.63
CA GLU A 274 -25.22 11.47 18.95
C GLU A 274 -25.05 9.94 19.01
N LYS A 275 -23.81 9.46 18.85
CA LYS A 275 -23.45 8.04 18.92
C LYS A 275 -23.16 7.55 20.33
N GLY A 276 -23.35 8.38 21.36
CA GLY A 276 -23.15 8.01 22.76
C GLY A 276 -21.70 7.74 23.16
N VAL A 277 -20.74 8.36 22.48
CA VAL A 277 -19.31 8.24 22.78
C VAL A 277 -18.66 9.60 23.05
N GLU A 278 -17.64 9.62 23.90
CA GLU A 278 -16.84 10.83 24.10
C GLU A 278 -15.74 10.91 23.04
N LEU A 279 -15.69 12.03 22.31
CA LEU A 279 -14.59 12.31 21.39
C LEU A 279 -13.37 12.81 22.18
N VAL A 280 -12.22 12.15 21.99
CA VAL A 280 -10.93 12.63 22.48
C VAL A 280 -10.15 13.28 21.34
N GLU A 281 -9.78 14.54 21.57
CA GLU A 281 -8.88 15.28 20.69
C GLU A 281 -7.43 14.94 21.05
N VAL A 282 -6.68 14.40 20.11
CA VAL A 282 -5.31 13.88 20.31
C VAL A 282 -4.29 14.94 19.90
N PRO A 283 -3.60 15.60 20.85
CA PRO A 283 -2.56 16.55 20.52
C PRO A 283 -1.30 15.85 19.97
N ARG A 284 -0.36 16.65 19.47
CA ARG A 284 0.97 16.16 19.12
C ARG A 284 1.67 15.62 20.37
N HIS A 285 2.18 14.39 20.27
CA HIS A 285 2.84 13.71 21.37
C HIS A 285 4.30 14.20 21.51
N PRO A 286 4.77 14.56 22.72
CA PRO A 286 6.14 15.07 22.91
C PRO A 286 7.23 14.10 22.44
N ASP A 287 7.12 12.81 22.75
CA ASP A 287 8.11 11.82 22.31
C ASP A 287 8.16 11.63 20.79
N VAL A 288 7.06 11.88 20.07
CA VAL A 288 7.04 11.85 18.59
C VAL A 288 7.90 12.98 18.02
N ASP A 289 8.10 14.07 18.77
CA ASP A 289 9.00 15.15 18.38
C ASP A 289 10.48 14.81 18.49
N ALA A 290 10.82 13.89 19.40
CA ALA A 290 12.19 13.49 19.69
C ALA A 290 12.70 12.36 18.77
N ILE A 291 11.82 11.71 18.00
CA ILE A 291 12.18 10.58 17.13
C ILE A 291 12.17 10.97 15.65
N ARG A 292 13.00 10.29 14.87
CA ARG A 292 12.97 10.37 13.41
C ARG A 292 11.96 9.36 12.87
N LEU A 293 10.77 9.84 12.51
CA LEU A 293 9.74 8.99 11.92
C LEU A 293 10.21 8.34 10.61
N GLY A 294 9.69 7.14 10.35
CA GLY A 294 9.89 6.43 9.08
C GLY A 294 9.24 7.12 7.88
N LEU A 295 8.26 8.00 8.13
CA LEU A 295 7.66 8.89 7.12
C LEU A 295 8.14 10.33 7.36
N ALA A 296 8.66 10.98 6.31
CA ALA A 296 9.19 12.34 6.42
C ALA A 296 8.09 13.42 6.44
N ALA A 297 8.51 14.66 6.69
CA ALA A 297 7.72 15.88 6.85
C ALA A 297 6.99 16.04 8.20
N ASP A 298 6.91 17.29 8.68
CA ASP A 298 6.43 17.62 10.02
C ASP A 298 4.97 17.21 10.28
N PHE A 299 4.11 17.31 9.26
CA PHE A 299 2.69 16.93 9.38
C PHE A 299 2.49 15.45 9.70
N GLN A 300 3.47 14.58 9.41
CA GLN A 300 3.40 13.18 9.78
C GLN A 300 3.44 12.97 11.30
N LYS A 301 3.98 13.92 12.06
CA LYS A 301 3.98 13.85 13.53
C LYS A 301 2.57 13.93 14.12
N THR A 302 1.67 14.66 13.48
CA THR A 302 0.24 14.65 13.84
C THR A 302 -0.40 13.28 13.53
N ASN A 303 -0.09 12.69 12.37
CA ASN A 303 -0.58 11.35 12.01
C ASN A 303 -0.04 10.26 12.93
N ALA A 304 1.25 10.34 13.30
CA ALA A 304 1.92 9.44 14.24
C ALA A 304 1.35 9.57 15.66
N SER A 305 1.10 10.79 16.14
CA SER A 305 0.50 11.02 17.47
C SER A 305 -0.91 10.44 17.56
N LEU A 306 -1.70 10.57 16.50
CA LEU A 306 -2.99 9.90 16.40
C LEU A 306 -2.83 8.37 16.38
N ALA A 307 -1.86 7.84 15.63
CA ALA A 307 -1.58 6.41 15.58
C ALA A 307 -1.17 5.84 16.94
N VAL A 308 -0.37 6.56 17.72
CA VAL A 308 -0.03 6.21 19.11
C VAL A 308 -1.31 6.08 19.94
N ALA A 309 -2.19 7.08 19.92
CA ALA A 309 -3.43 7.04 20.69
C ALA A 309 -4.36 5.90 20.24
N ILE A 310 -4.41 5.62 18.94
CA ILE A 310 -5.18 4.49 18.38
C ILE A 310 -4.62 3.17 18.87
N ALA A 311 -3.31 2.91 18.68
CA ALA A 311 -2.68 1.66 19.05
C ALA A 311 -2.79 1.39 20.55
N ALA A 312 -2.52 2.40 21.40
CA ALA A 312 -2.65 2.27 22.84
C ALA A 312 -4.11 2.00 23.27
N SER A 313 -5.07 2.69 22.66
CA SER A 313 -6.50 2.45 22.96
C SER A 313 -6.96 1.06 22.52
N HIS A 314 -6.43 0.55 21.39
CA HIS A 314 -6.73 -0.78 20.89
C HIS A 314 -6.12 -1.87 21.78
N LEU A 315 -4.82 -1.80 22.09
CA LEU A 315 -4.15 -2.76 22.97
C LEU A 315 -4.83 -2.82 24.35
N ARG A 316 -5.23 -1.67 24.90
CA ARG A 316 -6.04 -1.63 26.12
C ARG A 316 -7.40 -2.34 25.96
N ALA A 317 -8.07 -2.16 24.83
CA ALA A 317 -9.34 -2.84 24.55
C ALA A 317 -9.17 -4.36 24.40
N LEU A 318 -7.97 -4.84 24.08
CA LEU A 318 -7.61 -6.25 24.08
C LEU A 318 -7.24 -6.78 25.49
N GLY A 319 -7.01 -5.89 26.45
CA GLY A 319 -6.72 -6.25 27.85
C GLY A 319 -5.31 -5.88 28.32
N ASP A 320 -4.49 -5.21 27.49
CA ASP A 320 -3.18 -4.73 27.91
C ASP A 320 -3.30 -3.56 28.90
N THR A 321 -3.05 -3.87 30.18
CA THR A 321 -3.14 -2.91 31.29
C THR A 321 -1.92 -1.99 31.42
N SER A 322 -0.86 -2.22 30.63
CA SER A 322 0.31 -1.33 30.57
C SER A 322 0.04 -0.04 29.79
N MET A 323 -1.02 -0.04 28.98
CA MET A 323 -1.47 1.11 28.19
C MET A 323 -2.18 2.16 29.07
N PRO A 324 -2.17 3.45 28.69
CA PRO A 324 -2.82 4.51 29.45
C PRO A 324 -4.31 4.26 29.69
N ALA A 325 -4.78 4.58 30.89
CA ALA A 325 -6.17 4.40 31.29
C ALA A 325 -7.16 5.27 30.49
N SER A 326 -6.68 6.28 29.77
CA SER A 326 -7.46 7.11 28.86
C SER A 326 -6.59 7.64 27.73
N ALA A 327 -7.17 7.79 26.54
CA ALA A 327 -6.51 8.47 25.42
C ALA A 327 -6.19 9.94 25.74
N LYS A 328 -6.82 10.54 26.75
CA LYS A 328 -6.50 11.89 27.25
C LYS A 328 -5.13 11.96 27.93
N ASP A 329 -4.66 10.86 28.47
CA ASP A 329 -3.39 10.78 29.21
C ASP A 329 -2.21 10.44 28.30
N ILE A 330 -2.48 10.23 26.99
CA ILE A 330 -1.50 9.77 26.02
C ILE A 330 -0.32 10.73 25.91
N SER A 331 -0.54 12.04 26.02
CA SER A 331 0.52 13.06 25.86
C SER A 331 1.52 13.12 27.02
N SER A 332 1.15 12.57 28.18
CA SER A 332 2.03 12.45 29.36
C SER A 332 2.63 11.06 29.52
N TRP A 333 2.25 10.12 28.68
CA TRP A 333 2.73 8.75 28.72
C TRP A 333 4.02 8.63 27.91
N ALA A 334 5.03 8.00 28.51
CA ALA A 334 6.28 7.75 27.79
C ALA A 334 6.07 6.60 26.80
N LEU A 335 6.50 6.81 25.54
CA LEU A 335 6.32 5.78 24.51
C LEU A 335 7.18 4.54 24.80
N PRO A 336 6.58 3.33 24.82
CA PRO A 336 7.30 2.06 24.85
C PRO A 336 8.23 1.89 23.65
N ALA A 337 9.16 0.95 23.76
CA ALA A 337 10.14 0.68 22.71
C ALA A 337 9.46 0.21 21.40
N GLU A 338 8.40 -0.58 21.52
CA GLU A 338 7.56 -1.09 20.43
C GLU A 338 6.94 0.08 19.65
N PHE A 339 6.39 1.06 20.36
CA PHE A 339 5.81 2.24 19.73
C PHE A 339 6.88 3.05 18.99
N ARG A 340 8.05 3.25 19.58
CA ARG A 340 9.15 3.98 18.93
C ARG A 340 9.63 3.25 17.67
N ARG A 341 9.94 1.95 17.78
CA ARG A 341 10.36 1.13 16.63
C ARG A 341 9.31 1.16 15.52
N GLY A 342 8.04 0.98 15.85
CA GLY A 342 6.94 1.03 14.87
C GLY A 342 6.84 2.37 14.15
N LEU A 343 7.07 3.48 14.85
CA LEU A 343 7.08 4.83 14.26
C LEU A 343 8.33 5.12 13.40
N GLU A 344 9.48 4.55 13.72
CA GLU A 344 10.76 4.74 13.01
C GLU A 344 10.88 3.82 11.77
N GLN A 345 10.38 2.58 11.88
CA GLN A 345 10.54 1.54 10.86
C GLN A 345 9.43 1.54 9.81
N VAL A 346 8.30 2.22 10.04
CA VAL A 346 7.20 2.26 9.07
C VAL A 346 7.72 2.68 7.69
N ARG A 347 7.18 2.02 6.65
CA ARG A 347 7.40 2.38 5.26
C ARG A 347 6.05 2.55 4.59
N TRP A 348 5.88 3.64 3.87
CA TRP A 348 4.66 3.91 3.12
C TRP A 348 5.02 4.62 1.82
N PRO A 349 5.22 3.86 0.72
CA PRO A 349 5.76 4.41 -0.52
C PRO A 349 4.95 5.60 -1.02
N GLY A 350 5.63 6.56 -1.66
CA GLY A 350 5.00 7.74 -2.25
C GLY A 350 4.40 8.76 -1.27
N ARG A 351 4.81 8.75 0.01
CA ARG A 351 4.45 9.77 1.01
C ARG A 351 5.69 10.43 1.59
N CYS A 352 6.05 11.58 1.03
CA CYS A 352 7.26 12.31 1.37
C CYS A 352 8.49 11.37 1.43
N GLU A 353 8.56 10.44 0.47
CA GLU A 353 9.59 9.40 0.43
C GLU A 353 10.83 9.96 -0.24
N ILE A 354 12.01 9.71 0.34
CA ILE A 354 13.29 10.07 -0.25
C ILE A 354 14.03 8.78 -0.60
N ARG A 355 14.32 8.57 -1.88
CA ARG A 355 15.19 7.50 -2.37
C ARG A 355 16.46 8.08 -2.96
N ARG A 356 17.61 7.47 -2.66
CA ARG A 356 18.90 7.91 -3.20
C ARG A 356 19.46 6.86 -4.13
N GLU A 357 19.93 7.30 -5.28
CA GLU A 357 20.85 6.56 -6.14
C GLU A 357 22.10 7.43 -6.36
N PRO A 358 23.24 6.91 -6.82
CA PRO A 358 24.47 7.70 -6.91
C PRO A 358 24.26 9.05 -7.62
N GLY A 359 24.35 10.15 -6.87
CA GLY A 359 24.23 11.54 -7.34
C GLY A 359 22.80 12.07 -7.56
N VAL A 360 21.76 11.31 -7.22
CA VAL A 360 20.36 11.73 -7.35
C VAL A 360 19.58 11.39 -6.07
N ALA A 361 18.89 12.40 -5.53
CA ALA A 361 17.91 12.24 -4.47
C ALA A 361 16.50 12.43 -5.03
N TRP A 362 15.75 11.33 -5.12
CA TRP A 362 14.36 11.28 -5.55
C TRP A 362 13.44 11.57 -4.37
N HIS A 363 12.73 12.69 -4.43
CA HIS A 363 11.73 13.12 -3.47
C HIS A 363 10.35 12.83 -4.08
N ILE A 364 9.60 11.92 -3.46
CA ILE A 364 8.44 11.28 -4.09
C ILE A 364 7.22 11.49 -3.20
N ASP A 365 6.20 12.18 -3.72
CA ASP A 365 4.95 12.37 -3.00
C ASP A 365 3.72 12.36 -3.91
N GLY A 366 2.71 11.56 -3.54
CA GLY A 366 1.44 11.41 -4.24
C GLY A 366 0.44 12.55 -4.09
N ALA A 367 0.87 13.77 -3.74
CA ALA A 367 0.04 14.96 -3.67
C ALA A 367 -0.68 15.24 -5.00
N HIS A 368 -1.98 15.52 -4.90
CA HIS A 368 -2.87 15.66 -6.07
C HIS A 368 -4.07 16.58 -5.82
N THR A 369 -4.15 17.22 -4.65
CA THR A 369 -5.07 18.33 -4.35
C THR A 369 -4.26 19.58 -4.03
N LEU A 370 -4.89 20.76 -4.08
CA LEU A 370 -4.22 22.04 -3.77
C LEU A 370 -3.51 21.97 -2.42
N ASP A 371 -4.24 21.64 -1.35
CA ASP A 371 -3.68 21.53 0.00
C ASP A 371 -2.49 20.55 0.08
N SER A 372 -2.59 19.38 -0.55
CA SER A 372 -1.50 18.39 -0.50
C SER A 372 -0.28 18.83 -1.30
N ILE A 373 -0.49 19.54 -2.42
CA ILE A 373 0.61 20.05 -3.25
C ILE A 373 1.37 21.14 -2.53
N GLU A 374 0.67 22.02 -1.81
CA GLU A 374 1.33 23.03 -0.97
C GLU A 374 2.16 22.41 0.14
N VAL A 375 1.65 21.35 0.78
CA VAL A 375 2.37 20.62 1.82
C VAL A 375 3.60 19.91 1.25
N ALA A 376 3.47 19.21 0.11
CA ALA A 376 4.59 18.56 -0.57
C ALA A 376 5.65 19.58 -1.05
N GLY A 377 5.20 20.73 -1.56
CA GLY A 377 6.08 21.83 -1.95
C GLY A 377 6.87 22.40 -0.77
N ARG A 378 6.22 22.62 0.39
CA ARG A 378 6.90 23.07 1.61
C ARG A 378 7.92 22.05 2.11
N TRP A 379 7.57 20.77 2.14
CA TRP A 379 8.50 19.71 2.49
C TRP A 379 9.72 19.69 1.55
N PHE A 380 9.52 19.76 0.23
CA PHE A 380 10.63 19.78 -0.71
C PHE A 380 11.51 21.04 -0.55
N ALA A 381 10.92 22.20 -0.24
CA ALA A 381 11.68 23.42 0.07
C ALA A 381 12.55 23.26 1.32
N GLU A 382 12.04 22.61 2.37
CA GLU A 382 12.82 22.29 3.57
C GLU A 382 13.99 21.36 3.25
N GLU A 383 13.79 20.35 2.39
CA GLU A 383 14.85 19.45 1.93
C GLU A 383 15.92 20.15 1.10
N ILE A 384 15.56 21.16 0.32
CA ILE A 384 16.52 22.03 -0.38
C ILE A 384 17.34 22.81 0.66
N ALA A 385 16.68 23.51 1.57
CA ALA A 385 17.33 24.36 2.56
C ALA A 385 18.25 23.59 3.53
N ALA A 386 17.86 22.37 3.92
CA ALA A 386 18.66 21.49 4.78
C ALA A 386 19.98 21.07 4.12
N SER A 387 20.04 21.03 2.79
CA SER A 387 21.27 20.69 2.05
C SER A 387 22.20 21.90 1.91
N SER A 388 21.64 23.10 1.77
CA SER A 388 22.43 24.35 1.71
C SER A 388 23.12 24.70 3.03
N SER A 389 22.54 24.36 4.18
CA SER A 389 23.11 24.67 5.50
C SER A 389 24.31 23.79 5.86
N ALA A 390 24.35 22.55 5.39
CA ALA A 390 25.46 21.62 5.60
C ALA A 390 26.74 22.00 4.82
N SER A 391 26.62 22.77 3.73
CA SER A 391 27.73 23.10 2.82
C SER A 391 28.42 24.46 3.11
N SER A 392 28.09 25.13 4.23
CA SER A 392 28.44 26.55 4.46
C SER A 392 29.88 26.87 4.90
N THR A 393 30.87 25.98 4.69
CA THR A 393 32.28 26.26 5.07
C THR A 393 33.19 26.76 3.95
N THR A 394 32.72 26.94 2.71
CA THR A 394 33.58 27.47 1.62
C THR A 394 32.91 28.58 0.81
N THR A 395 33.51 29.77 0.88
CA THR A 395 33.17 30.99 0.15
C THR A 395 33.64 30.92 -1.30
N THR A 396 32.90 30.24 -2.16
CA THR A 396 32.96 30.43 -3.62
C THR A 396 31.57 30.22 -4.21
N SER A 397 31.21 31.07 -5.19
CA SER A 397 29.97 31.02 -5.96
C SER A 397 29.86 29.72 -6.77
N ALA A 398 29.58 28.60 -6.12
CA ALA A 398 29.27 27.33 -6.78
C ALA A 398 27.84 27.41 -7.33
N SER A 399 27.65 27.09 -8.62
CA SER A 399 26.31 26.94 -9.17
C SER A 399 25.61 25.80 -8.43
N SER A 400 24.46 26.06 -7.79
CA SER A 400 23.68 25.01 -7.13
C SER A 400 23.42 23.86 -8.10
N LYS A 401 23.54 22.61 -7.65
CA LYS A 401 23.26 21.47 -8.54
C LYS A 401 21.84 21.54 -9.11
N PRO A 402 21.59 20.94 -10.29
CA PRO A 402 20.26 20.93 -10.88
C PRO A 402 19.18 20.43 -9.90
N ARG A 403 18.03 21.08 -9.96
CA ARG A 403 16.78 20.68 -9.30
C ARG A 403 15.73 20.43 -10.37
N ILE A 404 15.08 19.27 -10.30
CA ILE A 404 14.21 18.77 -11.37
C ILE A 404 12.82 18.50 -10.82
N LEU A 405 11.79 18.99 -11.50
CA LEU A 405 10.40 18.60 -11.27
C LEU A 405 9.99 17.54 -12.29
N ILE A 406 9.36 16.46 -11.85
CA ILE A 406 8.59 15.54 -12.70
C ILE A 406 7.14 15.61 -12.23
N PHE A 407 6.25 16.08 -13.11
CA PHE A 407 4.87 16.40 -12.73
C PHE A 407 3.84 15.92 -13.74
N ASN A 408 2.73 15.39 -13.23
CA ASN A 408 1.56 15.06 -14.03
C ASN A 408 0.26 15.11 -13.21
N GLN A 409 -0.79 15.65 -13.81
CA GLN A 409 -2.17 15.54 -13.32
C GLN A 409 -3.15 15.54 -14.49
N GLN A 410 -4.05 14.54 -14.56
CA GLN A 410 -4.98 14.35 -15.69
C GLN A 410 -6.47 14.50 -15.31
N THR A 411 -6.81 14.40 -14.03
CA THR A 411 -8.23 14.32 -13.56
C THR A 411 -8.72 15.58 -12.85
N ARG A 412 -7.81 16.52 -12.61
CA ARG A 412 -8.03 17.77 -11.87
C ARG A 412 -7.41 18.94 -12.65
N ASP A 413 -7.64 20.16 -12.18
CA ASP A 413 -7.04 21.36 -12.74
C ASP A 413 -5.52 21.37 -12.52
N ALA A 414 -4.79 20.81 -13.48
CA ALA A 414 -3.36 20.66 -13.43
C ALA A 414 -2.63 22.01 -13.40
N ALA A 415 -3.18 23.03 -14.06
CA ALA A 415 -2.60 24.36 -14.15
C ALA A 415 -2.67 25.10 -12.80
N SER A 416 -3.79 24.96 -12.08
CA SER A 416 -3.93 25.49 -10.72
C SER A 416 -3.00 24.79 -9.73
N LEU A 417 -2.85 23.46 -9.83
CA LEU A 417 -1.91 22.72 -8.98
C LEU A 417 -0.45 23.12 -9.23
N ALA A 418 -0.03 23.27 -10.49
CA ALA A 418 1.32 23.72 -10.82
C ALA A 418 1.64 25.10 -10.22
N ARG A 419 0.69 26.04 -10.29
CA ARG A 419 0.82 27.37 -9.67
C ARG A 419 0.90 27.30 -8.15
N ALA A 420 0.07 26.47 -7.52
CA ALA A 420 0.11 26.26 -6.07
C ALA A 420 1.44 25.65 -5.62
N LEU A 421 1.97 24.67 -6.37
CA LEU A 421 3.28 24.06 -6.10
C LEU A 421 4.39 25.12 -6.12
N TYR A 422 4.45 25.91 -7.19
CA TYR A 422 5.43 26.97 -7.31
C TYR A 422 5.31 28.01 -6.19
N ALA A 423 4.08 28.44 -5.86
CA ALA A 423 3.86 29.39 -4.79
C ALA A 423 4.31 28.86 -3.41
N ALA A 424 4.06 27.59 -3.12
CA ALA A 424 4.51 26.94 -1.89
C ALA A 424 6.04 26.85 -1.80
N LEU A 425 6.70 26.51 -2.92
CA LEU A 425 8.16 26.46 -3.01
C LEU A 425 8.79 27.84 -2.85
N ALA A 426 8.22 28.86 -3.49
CA ALA A 426 8.71 30.24 -3.38
C ALA A 426 8.56 30.82 -1.96
N ALA A 427 7.57 30.32 -1.19
CA ALA A 427 7.34 30.71 0.19
C ALA A 427 8.24 29.95 1.20
N GLY A 428 8.67 28.73 0.86
CA GLY A 428 9.52 27.88 1.71
C GLY A 428 10.99 28.27 1.63
N ALA A 429 11.57 28.65 2.79
CA ALA A 429 12.99 28.82 3.06
C ALA A 429 13.89 29.32 1.90
N GLY A 430 14.01 30.65 1.76
CA GLY A 430 15.09 31.28 0.99
C GLY A 430 14.68 32.07 -0.25
N ALA A 431 13.38 32.19 -0.56
CA ALA A 431 12.86 33.02 -1.65
C ALA A 431 13.64 32.89 -2.97
N GLU A 432 14.03 31.67 -3.33
CA GLU A 432 14.56 31.43 -4.66
C GLU A 432 13.41 31.49 -5.66
N ARG A 433 13.45 32.50 -6.54
CA ARG A 433 12.44 32.70 -7.59
C ARG A 433 12.45 31.59 -8.65
N HIS A 434 13.38 30.63 -8.55
CA HIS A 434 13.63 29.58 -9.54
C HIS A 434 13.86 28.23 -8.84
N PRO A 435 12.78 27.61 -8.26
CA PRO A 435 12.92 26.40 -7.44
C PRO A 435 13.39 25.19 -8.24
N PHE A 436 13.20 25.21 -9.56
CA PHE A 436 13.65 24.15 -10.46
C PHE A 436 14.46 24.73 -11.62
N THR A 437 15.56 24.04 -11.92
CA THR A 437 16.32 24.25 -13.16
C THR A 437 15.64 23.58 -14.35
N HIS A 438 14.97 22.45 -14.11
CA HIS A 438 14.31 21.65 -15.14
C HIS A 438 12.91 21.22 -14.68
N ALA A 439 11.94 21.19 -15.58
CA ALA A 439 10.61 20.63 -15.33
C ALA A 439 10.20 19.69 -16.46
N VAL A 440 9.86 18.46 -16.10
CA VAL A 440 9.45 17.39 -17.01
C VAL A 440 7.97 17.08 -16.80
N PHE A 441 7.18 17.23 -17.87
CA PHE A 441 5.77 16.86 -17.88
C PHE A 441 5.60 15.57 -18.69
N THR A 442 4.95 14.59 -18.08
CA THR A 442 4.78 13.24 -18.65
C THR A 442 3.35 12.73 -18.48
N THR A 443 2.99 11.63 -19.14
CA THR A 443 1.71 10.95 -18.95
C THR A 443 1.78 9.95 -17.77
N ASN A 444 0.71 9.19 -17.55
CA ASN A 444 0.71 8.07 -16.59
C ASN A 444 1.16 6.74 -17.23
N LEU A 445 1.65 6.74 -18.48
CA LEU A 445 2.20 5.55 -19.13
C LEU A 445 3.57 5.23 -18.51
N THR A 446 3.68 4.08 -17.84
CA THR A 446 4.91 3.69 -17.14
C THR A 446 6.03 3.38 -18.13
N PHE A 447 5.83 2.38 -19.00
CA PHE A 447 6.84 1.89 -19.95
C PHE A 447 6.43 2.14 -21.40
N GLN A 448 7.42 2.26 -22.28
CA GLN A 448 7.21 2.50 -23.70
C GLN A 448 6.65 1.28 -24.45
N GLU A 449 7.07 0.06 -24.07
CA GLU A 449 6.75 -1.17 -24.79
C GLU A 449 5.51 -1.91 -24.25
N THR A 450 5.32 -1.94 -22.93
CA THR A 450 4.26 -2.73 -22.27
C THR A 450 3.03 -1.92 -21.87
N GLY A 451 3.07 -0.58 -21.97
CA GLY A 451 1.94 0.29 -21.64
C GLY A 451 1.61 0.31 -20.14
N TYR A 452 0.32 0.26 -19.79
CA TYR A 452 -0.14 0.23 -18.39
C TYR A 452 -0.05 -1.20 -17.82
N LYS A 453 0.46 -1.33 -16.59
CA LYS A 453 0.28 -2.55 -15.79
C LYS A 453 -1.22 -2.78 -15.53
N PRO A 454 -1.75 -4.02 -15.62
CA PRO A 454 -3.16 -4.31 -15.36
C PRO A 454 -3.67 -3.74 -14.03
N ASP A 455 -2.84 -3.73 -12.99
CA ASP A 455 -3.10 -3.12 -11.69
C ASP A 455 -3.40 -1.62 -11.74
N LEU A 456 -2.81 -0.90 -12.70
CA LEU A 456 -2.85 0.55 -12.80
C LEU A 456 -3.84 1.04 -13.86
N VAL A 457 -4.62 0.13 -14.46
CA VAL A 457 -5.66 0.48 -15.43
C VAL A 457 -6.71 1.35 -14.75
N SER A 458 -6.89 2.57 -15.29
CA SER A 458 -7.90 3.52 -14.87
C SER A 458 -8.79 3.87 -16.05
N VAL A 459 -10.06 3.47 -16.01
CA VAL A 459 -11.05 3.81 -17.05
C VAL A 459 -11.67 5.21 -16.88
N ASN A 460 -11.06 6.04 -16.03
CA ASN A 460 -11.58 7.36 -15.63
C ASN A 460 -10.89 8.55 -16.34
N THR A 461 -10.16 8.31 -17.42
CA THR A 461 -9.48 9.34 -18.21
C THR A 461 -9.89 9.29 -19.67
N ASN A 462 -9.90 10.45 -20.35
CA ASN A 462 -10.17 10.53 -21.79
C ASN A 462 -8.96 10.06 -22.59
N ALA A 463 -9.11 8.96 -23.35
CA ALA A 463 -8.03 8.35 -24.13
C ALA A 463 -7.46 9.30 -25.20
N ASP A 464 -8.30 10.11 -25.84
CA ASP A 464 -7.90 11.04 -26.91
C ASP A 464 -6.98 12.16 -26.39
N ASP A 465 -7.19 12.60 -25.15
CA ASP A 465 -6.39 13.66 -24.52
C ASP A 465 -5.00 13.16 -24.11
N VAL A 466 -4.90 11.88 -23.71
CA VAL A 466 -3.64 11.21 -23.38
C VAL A 466 -2.81 10.99 -24.65
N GLU A 467 -3.43 10.56 -25.74
CA GLU A 467 -2.73 10.29 -27.01
C GLU A 467 -2.05 11.54 -27.58
N LYS A 468 -2.71 12.70 -27.42
CA LYS A 468 -2.25 14.01 -27.92
C LYS A 468 -1.32 14.77 -26.96
N LEU A 469 -1.05 14.23 -25.76
CA LEU A 469 -0.29 14.92 -24.71
C LEU A 469 -0.85 16.30 -24.35
N ALA A 470 -2.15 16.55 -24.59
CA ALA A 470 -2.71 17.90 -24.55
C ALA A 470 -2.56 18.56 -23.17
N VAL A 471 -2.71 17.75 -22.11
CA VAL A 471 -2.52 18.17 -20.72
C VAL A 471 -1.06 18.51 -20.42
N GLN A 472 -0.12 17.68 -20.88
CA GLN A 472 1.32 17.86 -20.65
C GLN A 472 1.83 19.11 -21.38
N GLU A 473 1.37 19.34 -22.61
CA GLU A 473 1.66 20.55 -23.37
C GLU A 473 1.08 21.81 -22.71
N ALA A 474 -0.11 21.73 -22.13
CA ALA A 474 -0.71 22.84 -21.38
C ALA A 474 0.03 23.13 -20.07
N LEU A 475 0.50 22.09 -19.37
CA LEU A 475 1.35 22.21 -18.20
C LEU A 475 2.70 22.84 -18.53
N ALA A 476 3.32 22.43 -19.64
CA ALA A 476 4.57 23.01 -20.12
C ALA A 476 4.43 24.52 -20.36
N ARG A 477 3.40 24.95 -21.10
CA ARG A 477 3.11 26.37 -21.32
C ARG A 477 2.86 27.11 -20.00
N THR A 478 2.04 26.54 -19.13
CA THR A 478 1.76 27.09 -17.80
C THR A 478 3.04 27.29 -17.00
N TRP A 479 3.95 26.31 -16.98
CA TRP A 479 5.17 26.40 -16.20
C TRP A 479 6.12 27.45 -16.78
N SER A 480 6.27 27.52 -18.09
CA SER A 480 7.07 28.56 -18.75
C SER A 480 6.55 29.98 -18.52
N GLU A 481 5.24 30.15 -18.28
CA GLU A 481 4.65 31.43 -17.86
C GLU A 481 4.95 31.75 -16.38
N ILE A 482 4.99 30.73 -15.52
CA ILE A 482 5.30 30.86 -14.09
C ILE A 482 6.79 31.19 -13.88
N ASP A 483 7.66 30.43 -14.54
CA ASP A 483 9.11 30.57 -14.48
C ASP A 483 9.75 30.33 -15.86
N SER A 484 10.11 31.42 -16.54
CA SER A 484 10.74 31.39 -17.85
C SER A 484 12.19 30.89 -17.85
N GLN A 485 12.84 30.75 -16.68
CA GLN A 485 14.21 30.27 -16.58
C GLN A 485 14.29 28.74 -16.46
N THR A 486 13.18 28.07 -16.14
CA THR A 486 13.14 26.61 -16.07
C THR A 486 13.23 26.02 -17.49
N GLU A 487 14.15 25.06 -17.71
CA GLU A 487 14.14 24.23 -18.91
C GLU A 487 12.94 23.27 -18.85
N VAL A 488 12.00 23.42 -19.78
CA VAL A 488 10.77 22.60 -19.81
C VAL A 488 10.87 21.50 -20.86
N LYS A 489 10.57 20.26 -20.45
CA LYS A 489 10.54 19.08 -21.32
C LYS A 489 9.17 18.39 -21.23
N VAL A 490 8.63 18.00 -22.38
CA VAL A 490 7.47 17.09 -22.46
C VAL A 490 7.95 15.74 -22.98
N VAL A 491 7.59 14.67 -22.28
CA VAL A 491 7.91 13.28 -22.66
C VAL A 491 6.64 12.42 -22.60
N ARG A 492 6.67 11.25 -23.24
CA ARG A 492 5.48 10.39 -23.32
C ARG A 492 5.34 9.49 -22.11
N THR A 493 6.44 8.94 -21.60
CA THR A 493 6.41 7.93 -20.53
C THR A 493 7.11 8.40 -19.26
N ILE A 494 6.76 7.75 -18.14
CA ILE A 494 7.41 7.99 -16.85
C ILE A 494 8.87 7.53 -16.92
N GLU A 495 9.14 6.41 -17.59
CA GLU A 495 10.49 5.93 -17.84
C GLU A 495 11.37 6.96 -18.56
N GLU A 496 10.87 7.62 -19.61
CA GLU A 496 11.57 8.70 -20.31
C GLU A 496 11.87 9.88 -19.38
N ALA A 497 10.94 10.25 -18.49
CA ALA A 497 11.13 11.34 -17.54
C ALA A 497 12.22 11.03 -16.51
N VAL A 498 12.22 9.82 -15.95
CA VAL A 498 13.25 9.33 -15.02
C VAL A 498 14.61 9.26 -15.72
N ARG A 499 14.66 8.78 -16.97
CA ARG A 499 15.89 8.72 -17.78
C ARG A 499 16.45 10.11 -18.05
N TYR A 500 15.60 11.09 -18.37
CA TYR A 500 16.02 12.48 -18.57
C TYR A 500 16.63 13.06 -17.29
N ALA A 501 15.98 12.89 -16.13
CA ALA A 501 16.51 13.38 -14.86
C ALA A 501 17.87 12.75 -14.50
N ARG A 502 18.05 11.44 -14.78
CA ARG A 502 19.34 10.76 -14.64
C ARG A 502 20.40 11.31 -15.59
N GLY A 503 20.03 11.65 -16.82
CA GLY A 503 20.92 12.29 -17.80
C GLY A 503 21.45 13.64 -17.30
N VAL A 504 20.53 14.51 -16.84
CA VAL A 504 20.89 15.81 -16.23
C VAL A 504 21.82 15.62 -15.03
N ALA A 505 21.56 14.63 -14.19
CA ALA A 505 22.43 14.33 -13.05
C ALA A 505 23.82 13.80 -13.44
N ALA A 506 23.90 12.99 -14.49
CA ALA A 506 25.18 12.50 -15.01
C ALA A 506 26.03 13.63 -15.60
N GLU A 507 25.42 14.57 -16.32
CA GLU A 507 26.09 15.76 -16.83
C GLU A 507 26.60 16.66 -15.70
N ALA A 508 25.81 16.82 -14.62
CA ALA A 508 26.21 17.58 -13.44
C ALA A 508 27.34 16.91 -12.62
N LYS A 509 27.51 15.58 -12.72
CA LYS A 509 28.62 14.85 -12.06
C LYS A 509 29.98 15.08 -12.71
N GLY A 510 30.02 15.49 -14.00
CA GLY A 510 31.28 15.73 -14.71
C GLY A 510 32.11 16.91 -14.21
N VAL A 511 31.74 17.52 -13.07
CA VAL A 511 32.28 18.80 -12.59
C VAL A 511 33.16 18.69 -11.34
N GLU A 512 33.06 17.66 -10.47
CA GLU A 512 34.04 17.45 -9.39
C GLU A 512 33.79 16.11 -8.65
N GLU A 513 34.81 15.24 -8.58
CA GLU A 513 34.84 14.06 -7.71
C GLU A 513 35.11 14.51 -6.27
N GLY A 514 34.03 14.85 -5.56
CA GLY A 514 34.02 15.13 -4.13
C GLY A 514 32.61 14.90 -3.59
N GLU A 515 32.47 14.80 -2.27
CA GLU A 515 31.20 14.69 -1.53
C GLU A 515 30.31 15.94 -1.72
N GLY A 516 29.84 16.17 -2.96
CA GLY A 516 29.07 17.35 -3.36
C GLY A 516 27.57 17.07 -3.43
N GLU A 517 26.79 18.09 -3.05
CA GLU A 517 25.31 18.18 -3.06
C GLU A 517 24.63 17.36 -4.18
N GLU A 518 23.70 16.45 -3.90
CA GLU A 518 23.08 15.61 -4.96
C GLU A 518 22.05 16.37 -5.82
N VAL A 519 21.81 15.92 -7.06
CA VAL A 519 20.68 16.44 -7.85
C VAL A 519 19.37 16.03 -7.19
N LYS A 520 18.53 17.02 -6.87
CA LYS A 520 17.23 16.79 -6.23
C LYS A 520 16.13 16.73 -7.27
N VAL A 521 15.37 15.64 -7.26
CA VAL A 521 14.22 15.45 -8.17
C VAL A 521 12.95 15.36 -7.34
N LEU A 522 11.94 16.18 -7.61
CA LEU A 522 10.61 16.06 -7.04
C LEU A 522 9.68 15.36 -8.04
N ILE A 523 9.11 14.22 -7.66
CA ILE A 523 8.07 13.51 -8.42
C ILE A 523 6.74 13.68 -7.68
N THR A 524 5.79 14.39 -8.28
CA THR A 524 4.49 14.66 -7.66
C THR A 524 3.37 15.01 -8.66
N GLY A 525 2.15 15.24 -8.18
CA GLY A 525 1.01 15.68 -8.98
C GLY A 525 -0.09 14.63 -9.13
N SER A 526 0.26 13.33 -9.08
CA SER A 526 -0.71 12.25 -9.05
C SER A 526 -0.13 10.96 -8.47
N LEU A 527 -1.00 10.10 -7.91
CA LEU A 527 -0.62 8.79 -7.40
C LEU A 527 -0.20 7.82 -8.51
N HIS A 528 -0.79 7.93 -9.71
CA HIS A 528 -0.42 7.09 -10.86
C HIS A 528 1.00 7.40 -11.35
N LEU A 529 1.37 8.68 -11.45
CA LEU A 529 2.76 9.07 -11.77
C LEU A 529 3.73 8.50 -10.75
N VAL A 530 3.43 8.69 -9.46
CA VAL A 530 4.29 8.22 -8.36
C VAL A 530 4.44 6.70 -8.38
N GLY A 531 3.34 5.96 -8.53
CA GLY A 531 3.37 4.50 -8.65
C GLY A 531 4.22 4.02 -9.82
N GLY A 532 4.00 4.57 -11.01
CA GLY A 532 4.82 4.23 -12.18
C GLY A 532 6.29 4.62 -12.02
N ALA A 533 6.58 5.75 -11.37
CA ALA A 533 7.96 6.17 -11.14
C ALA A 533 8.67 5.24 -10.16
N LEU A 534 8.00 4.82 -9.08
CA LEU A 534 8.54 3.85 -8.13
C LEU A 534 8.88 2.52 -8.83
N GLU A 535 8.01 2.03 -9.72
CA GLU A 535 8.29 0.82 -10.51
C GLU A 535 9.56 0.97 -11.36
N VAL A 536 9.71 2.10 -12.07
CA VAL A 536 10.90 2.39 -12.88
C VAL A 536 12.17 2.48 -12.02
N LEU A 537 12.06 3.03 -10.81
CA LEU A 537 13.17 3.13 -9.86
C LEU A 537 13.54 1.75 -9.29
N ASP A 538 12.56 0.91 -8.97
CA ASP A 538 12.74 -0.43 -8.38
C ASP A 538 13.45 -1.41 -9.33
N ILE A 539 13.13 -1.40 -10.65
CA ILE A 539 13.76 -2.28 -11.65
C ILE A 539 15.28 -2.13 -11.69
N ARG A 540 15.78 -0.90 -11.48
CA ARG A 540 17.23 -0.68 -11.48
C ARG A 540 17.87 -1.19 -10.19
N SER A 541 17.20 -1.04 -9.05
CA SER A 541 17.66 -1.59 -7.77
C SER A 541 17.78 -3.11 -7.86
N SER A 542 16.78 -3.80 -8.43
CA SER A 542 16.83 -5.25 -8.62
C SER A 542 17.94 -5.67 -9.59
N ASN A 543 18.14 -4.95 -10.69
CA ASN A 543 19.22 -5.26 -11.64
C ASN A 543 20.62 -4.99 -11.07
N VAL A 544 20.77 -4.01 -10.18
CA VAL A 544 22.05 -3.73 -9.48
C VAL A 544 22.32 -4.80 -8.41
N VAL A 545 21.30 -5.23 -7.66
CA VAL A 545 21.43 -6.33 -6.70
C VAL A 545 21.75 -7.64 -7.42
N GLN A 546 21.05 -7.96 -8.51
CA GLN A 546 21.33 -9.13 -9.34
C GLN A 546 22.74 -9.06 -9.94
N ALA A 547 23.16 -7.92 -10.50
CA ALA A 547 24.51 -7.76 -11.02
C ALA A 547 25.59 -7.84 -9.92
N GLY A 548 25.28 -7.43 -8.69
CA GLY A 548 26.14 -7.60 -7.51
C GLY A 548 26.31 -9.05 -7.12
N LEU A 549 25.21 -9.81 -7.05
CA LEU A 549 25.21 -11.26 -6.84
C LEU A 549 25.95 -12.00 -7.96
N ASP A 550 25.73 -11.60 -9.22
CA ASP A 550 26.43 -12.18 -10.37
C ASP A 550 27.95 -11.86 -10.34
N LEU A 551 28.35 -10.67 -9.87
CA LEU A 551 29.75 -10.27 -9.68
C LEU A 551 30.42 -11.02 -8.54
N GLU A 552 29.71 -11.24 -7.44
CA GLU A 552 30.18 -12.01 -6.30
C GLU A 552 30.35 -13.49 -6.66
N GLN A 553 29.40 -14.06 -7.42
CA GLN A 553 29.54 -15.38 -8.04
C GLN A 553 30.72 -15.44 -9.03
N LEU A 554 30.93 -14.40 -9.86
CA LEU A 554 32.08 -14.30 -10.76
C LEU A 554 33.41 -14.20 -10.00
N CYS A 555 33.45 -13.46 -8.89
CA CYS A 555 34.61 -13.39 -8.00
C CYS A 555 34.88 -14.75 -7.35
N ASN A 556 33.85 -15.45 -6.87
CA ASN A 556 34.00 -16.79 -6.28
C ASN A 556 34.47 -17.85 -7.29
N VAL A 557 34.23 -17.64 -8.59
CA VAL A 557 34.74 -18.51 -9.66
C VAL A 557 36.14 -18.09 -10.14
N LEU A 558 36.44 -16.79 -10.23
CA LEU A 558 37.69 -16.27 -10.77
C LEU A 558 38.84 -16.24 -9.74
N VAL A 559 38.55 -16.04 -8.45
CA VAL A 559 39.56 -15.97 -7.40
C VAL A 559 40.29 -17.31 -7.22
N PRO A 560 39.62 -18.48 -7.22
CA PRO A 560 40.31 -19.78 -7.23
C PRO A 560 41.07 -20.03 -8.54
N ALA A 561 40.49 -19.65 -9.69
CA ALA A 561 41.09 -19.87 -11.01
C ALA A 561 42.37 -19.04 -11.25
N ILE A 562 42.50 -17.86 -10.63
CA ILE A 562 43.74 -17.08 -10.64
C ILE A 562 44.76 -17.65 -9.65
N GLY A 563 44.30 -18.25 -8.54
CA GLY A 563 45.15 -18.98 -7.58
C GLY A 563 45.86 -20.18 -8.20
N GLU A 564 45.19 -20.94 -9.07
CA GLU A 564 45.79 -22.10 -9.76
C GLU A 564 46.82 -21.69 -10.83
N VAL A 565 46.65 -20.54 -11.51
CA VAL A 565 47.58 -20.10 -12.56
C VAL A 565 48.86 -19.47 -11.98
N VAL A 566 48.82 -18.95 -10.74
CA VAL A 566 49.97 -18.28 -10.11
C VAL A 566 50.94 -19.28 -9.44
N GLN A 567 50.53 -20.53 -9.19
CA GLN A 567 51.42 -21.56 -8.64
C GLN A 567 52.36 -22.25 -9.66
N GLU A 568 52.11 -22.14 -10.97
CA GLU A 568 52.96 -22.78 -12.00
C GLU A 568 54.18 -21.97 -12.46
N LEU A 569 54.39 -20.72 -11.99
CA LEU A 569 55.42 -19.82 -12.55
C LEU A 569 56.49 -19.28 -11.60
N ILE A 570 56.67 -19.83 -10.38
CA ILE A 570 57.73 -19.38 -9.47
C ILE A 570 58.60 -20.56 -8.97
N PRO A 571 59.87 -20.70 -9.41
CA PRO A 571 60.79 -21.68 -8.86
C PRO A 571 61.35 -21.24 -7.50
N ALA A 572 61.41 -22.19 -6.59
CA ALA A 572 61.78 -22.04 -5.18
C ALA A 572 63.20 -21.48 -4.93
N SER A 573 63.30 -20.46 -4.06
CA SER A 573 64.51 -20.21 -3.26
C SER A 573 64.22 -19.40 -1.98
N SER A 574 64.37 -20.08 -0.83
CA SER A 574 64.74 -19.64 0.54
C SER A 574 63.97 -18.54 1.31
N PRO A 575 63.99 -18.63 2.67
CA PRO A 575 62.87 -18.23 3.51
C PRO A 575 62.99 -16.80 4.04
N VAL A 576 61.88 -16.07 4.05
CA VAL A 576 61.71 -14.86 4.84
C VAL A 576 60.41 -14.96 5.62
N ASN A 577 60.51 -14.68 6.92
CA ASN A 577 59.52 -14.75 7.98
C ASN A 577 58.07 -14.44 7.56
N ALA A 578 57.18 -15.42 7.76
CA ALA A 578 55.75 -15.21 7.95
C ALA A 578 55.43 -15.30 9.45
N ARG A 579 55.15 -14.15 10.04
CA ARG A 579 54.28 -14.00 11.21
C ARG A 579 53.21 -13.01 10.75
N GLU A 580 51.95 -13.32 11.04
CA GLU A 580 50.71 -12.59 10.67
C GLU A 580 49.97 -13.19 9.45
N ALA A 581 49.30 -14.33 9.69
CA ALA A 581 48.08 -14.76 8.98
C ALA A 581 47.42 -15.92 9.74
N GLU A 582 46.87 -15.65 10.92
CA GLU A 582 45.84 -16.47 11.59
C GLU A 582 44.91 -15.45 12.26
N PRO A 583 43.72 -15.22 11.68
CA PRO A 583 42.51 -15.78 12.30
C PRO A 583 41.37 -16.15 11.30
N ALA A 584 41.64 -16.30 9.99
CA ALA A 584 40.57 -16.52 9.01
C ALA A 584 40.21 -18.00 8.75
N ALA A 585 41.16 -18.93 8.90
CA ALA A 585 40.91 -20.35 8.64
C ALA A 585 40.14 -21.04 9.78
N ALA A 586 40.37 -20.62 11.03
CA ALA A 586 39.67 -21.16 12.20
C ALA A 586 38.23 -20.62 12.37
N ALA A 587 37.85 -19.57 11.63
CA ALA A 587 36.48 -19.07 11.62
C ALA A 587 35.60 -19.81 10.61
N ALA A 588 36.16 -20.20 9.45
CA ALA A 588 35.45 -20.96 8.44
C ALA A 588 35.19 -22.41 8.87
N GLU A 589 36.14 -23.06 9.55
CA GLU A 589 35.91 -24.42 10.11
C GLU A 589 34.93 -24.40 11.30
N ALA A 590 34.77 -23.28 12.00
CA ALA A 590 33.79 -23.14 13.08
C ALA A 590 32.38 -22.80 12.57
N GLU A 591 32.26 -22.09 11.45
CA GLU A 591 30.97 -21.85 10.78
C GLU A 591 30.43 -23.12 10.11
N GLU A 592 31.28 -23.99 9.54
CA GLU A 592 30.84 -25.30 9.01
C GLU A 592 30.42 -26.28 10.13
N GLU A 593 31.08 -26.27 11.30
CA GLU A 593 30.66 -27.09 12.45
C GLU A 593 29.36 -26.57 13.11
N GLU A 594 29.10 -25.25 13.14
CA GLU A 594 27.82 -24.69 13.62
C GLU A 594 26.65 -24.97 12.65
N GLU A 595 26.88 -24.95 11.33
CA GLU A 595 25.84 -25.31 10.33
C GLU A 595 25.48 -26.81 10.39
N GLU A 596 26.45 -27.70 10.62
CA GLU A 596 26.15 -29.14 10.81
C GLU A 596 25.40 -29.43 12.13
N GLU A 597 25.67 -28.69 13.22
CA GLU A 597 24.91 -28.83 14.48
C GLU A 597 23.47 -28.26 14.36
N GLU A 598 23.25 -27.18 13.61
CA GLU A 598 21.89 -26.65 13.35
C GLU A 598 21.05 -27.60 12.47
N GLU A 599 21.65 -28.28 11.48
CA GLU A 599 20.93 -29.29 10.68
C GLU A 599 20.57 -30.54 11.50
N GLU A 600 21.42 -30.98 12.44
CA GLU A 600 21.09 -32.10 13.33
C GLU A 600 19.97 -31.73 14.35
N GLU A 601 19.93 -30.48 14.85
CA GLU A 601 18.83 -30.02 15.73
C GLU A 601 17.49 -29.89 14.97
N GLU A 602 17.49 -29.45 13.70
CA GLU A 602 16.27 -29.42 12.88
C GLU A 602 15.73 -30.83 12.56
N GLU A 603 16.61 -31.82 12.32
CA GLU A 603 16.18 -33.21 12.12
C GLU A 603 15.61 -33.84 13.41
N GLU A 604 16.15 -33.52 14.60
CA GLU A 604 15.59 -33.99 15.88
C GLU A 604 14.22 -33.33 16.19
N GLU A 605 14.02 -32.05 15.86
CA GLU A 605 12.71 -31.38 16.02
C GLU A 605 11.63 -31.94 15.07
N GLU A 606 11.99 -32.30 13.82
CA GLU A 606 11.06 -32.95 12.89
C GLU A 606 10.67 -34.38 13.36
N GLU A 607 11.59 -35.15 13.95
CA GLU A 607 11.26 -36.47 14.51
C GLU A 607 10.36 -36.37 15.76
N GLU A 608 10.53 -35.35 16.62
CA GLU A 608 9.63 -35.11 17.77
C GLU A 608 8.22 -34.66 17.33
N GLU A 609 8.09 -33.85 16.28
CA GLU A 609 6.78 -33.45 15.73
C GLU A 609 6.04 -34.66 15.09
N GLU A 610 6.74 -35.57 14.40
CA GLU A 610 6.13 -36.79 13.87
C GLU A 610 5.66 -37.75 14.97
N GLU A 611 6.39 -37.88 16.09
CA GLU A 611 5.95 -38.69 17.24
C GLU A 611 4.73 -38.08 17.95
N GLU A 612 4.63 -36.75 18.08
CA GLU A 612 3.44 -36.09 18.67
C GLU A 612 2.19 -36.24 17.77
N GLU A 613 2.34 -36.18 16.44
CA GLU A 613 1.21 -36.42 15.51
C GLU A 613 0.71 -37.88 15.56
N GLU A 614 1.61 -38.87 15.74
CA GLU A 614 1.21 -40.28 15.91
C GLU A 614 0.47 -40.51 17.25
N GLU A 615 0.88 -39.86 18.34
CA GLU A 615 0.17 -39.95 19.63
C GLU A 615 -1.22 -39.29 19.60
N GLU A 616 -1.39 -38.16 18.88
CA GLU A 616 -2.70 -37.51 18.72
C GLU A 616 -3.67 -38.37 17.87
N GLU A 617 -3.18 -39.06 16.82
CA GLU A 617 -4.00 -39.98 16.02
C GLU A 617 -4.45 -41.21 16.84
N GLU A 618 -3.61 -41.76 17.73
CA GLU A 618 -4.00 -42.87 18.61
C GLU A 618 -5.05 -42.44 19.66
N GLU A 619 -4.97 -41.21 20.21
CA GLU A 619 -5.98 -40.70 21.15
C GLU A 619 -7.34 -40.44 20.46
N GLU A 620 -7.37 -39.96 19.21
CA GLU A 620 -8.61 -39.79 18.45
C GLU A 620 -9.30 -41.13 18.12
N GLU A 621 -8.54 -42.19 17.82
CA GLU A 621 -9.11 -43.53 17.58
C GLU A 621 -9.69 -44.16 18.87
N GLU A 622 -9.09 -43.90 20.04
CA GLU A 622 -9.64 -44.36 21.32
C GLU A 622 -10.92 -43.62 21.73
N GLU A 623 -11.06 -42.32 21.43
CA GLU A 623 -12.28 -41.56 21.71
C GLU A 623 -13.48 -41.97 20.83
N GLU A 624 -13.24 -42.32 19.56
CA GLU A 624 -14.31 -42.81 18.67
C GLU A 624 -14.86 -44.19 19.09
N ALA A 625 -14.06 -45.02 19.76
CA ALA A 625 -14.48 -46.35 20.21
C ALA A 625 -15.47 -46.33 21.41
N VAL A 626 -15.60 -45.20 22.12
CA VAL A 626 -16.41 -45.09 23.35
C VAL A 626 -17.86 -44.65 23.09
N VAL A 627 -18.21 -44.21 21.88
CA VAL A 627 -19.54 -43.65 21.55
C VAL A 627 -20.42 -44.64 20.78
N SER A 628 -20.77 -45.77 21.40
CA SER A 628 -21.85 -46.65 20.91
C SER A 628 -22.91 -46.89 21.98
N PRO A 629 -24.15 -46.36 21.83
CA PRO A 629 -25.19 -46.52 22.83
C PRO A 629 -25.81 -47.94 22.80
N PRO A 630 -26.24 -48.51 23.94
CA PRO A 630 -26.90 -49.81 23.98
C PRO A 630 -28.33 -49.75 23.40
N PRO A 631 -28.85 -50.85 22.84
CA PRO A 631 -30.17 -50.88 22.22
C PRO A 631 -31.29 -50.77 23.27
N THR A 632 -32.28 -49.93 23.00
CA THR A 632 -33.47 -49.71 23.85
C THR A 632 -34.55 -50.79 23.64
N PRO A 633 -35.32 -51.18 24.68
CA PRO A 633 -36.33 -52.22 24.56
C PRO A 633 -37.69 -51.65 24.10
N GLU A 634 -38.33 -52.34 23.16
CA GLU A 634 -39.70 -52.07 22.70
C GLU A 634 -40.75 -52.29 23.82
N VAL A 635 -41.61 -51.30 24.04
CA VAL A 635 -42.81 -51.43 24.88
C VAL A 635 -44.05 -51.42 23.98
N ALA A 636 -44.71 -52.58 23.90
CA ALA A 636 -46.00 -52.77 23.26
C ALA A 636 -47.14 -52.19 24.12
N TRP A 637 -48.01 -51.39 23.52
CA TRP A 637 -49.29 -51.01 24.11
C TRP A 637 -50.40 -51.92 23.56
N SER A 638 -51.09 -52.63 24.46
CA SER A 638 -52.37 -53.28 24.19
C SER A 638 -53.41 -52.81 25.21
N SER A 639 -54.56 -52.38 24.67
CA SER A 639 -55.86 -52.04 25.29
C SER A 639 -56.07 -50.59 25.71
#